data_AF-A0A7G3ZCE9-F1
#
_entry.id   AF-A0A7G3ZCE9-F1
#
_cell.length_a   1.000
_cell.length_b   1.000
_cell.length_c   1.000
_cell.angle_alpha   90.00
_cell.angle_beta   90.00
_cell.angle_gamma   90.00
#
_symmetry.space_group_name_H-M   'P 1'
#
loop_
_entity.id
_entity.type
_entity.pdbx_description
1 polymer ?
#
loop_
_entity_poly.entity_id
_entity_poly.type
_entity_poly.pdbx_seq_one_letter_code
_entity_poly.pdbx_strand_id
1 'polypeptide(L)'
;MRSLLIALLGFWLEIAAVRAIFIEDAFETDWQLQNIGIYNCVLKNQEQGSFIVLSDFGSKTLLSYVNETDGQLLSRHVLDLQATDAMMTADRKHIVLKTVENEFMAFDSYSGLLKNDLDFPASEFRSGCKPDLSNIKLIDGTVQVLDSETGLLIFESDLPPKFESIAFIETDYVSELQLLVHTTDDEYFFQLMKNNTMERSWIRDESNHDIVAHTFIDIGDSNLDVVSEEILKENSFPNAWQAYVFRVTTNWNRLRDSFRESGYSVGKFLTKLFKLDSASLTAGQDANLIGVKYLVVATKYGVIQALDIQDGKKIWNFDSGLKNILLVEYISDSHELLVFAEEGSYFIYRIEDGKVPVLREERSVGQKSVKSVSLLDSRELFIEFLDGEKKVVTFKRGSDHPRTFICNHDSKGVYGHAIDANQSLEDTWIIKFPEFEDLAAFAGRKEAPIVTLGQTLGNRTVLYKYLYPNMASYITVNKQTSTMYVNLIDTITGELLYSQMHEDKIDADQPINMVFGEYWFVYSYFSTEPVPEQKLVTVELYESLEANERISTDSEQINPLRSHHKPAVISKAYFFPEIIQRMSLSQTIFGITSKTIILELKNGQITFLSKDILSARRVEESKMTNDDKKEFMAMPYISMIPLNDHFVISHSRTLLLGDNAKLVSTATNLESTSVVCDIGHDIFCSKIYPSGQFDIMSPSFEKGKLIATIAILVIVCYFLRPSVEAAKLKRSWLVR
;
A
#
# COMPACT_ATOMS: atom_id res chain seq x y z
N MET A 1 -8.46 -18.52 55.74
CA MET A 1 -9.58 -17.69 55.24
C MET A 1 -9.14 -16.26 54.92
N ARG A 2 -8.52 -15.51 55.85
CA ARG A 2 -8.02 -14.14 55.60
C ARG A 2 -6.94 -14.05 54.50
N SER A 3 -6.03 -15.02 54.41
CA SER A 3 -4.99 -15.06 53.37
C SER A 3 -5.53 -15.37 51.96
N LEU A 4 -6.63 -16.13 51.87
CA LEU A 4 -7.31 -16.42 50.60
C LEU A 4 -8.10 -15.20 50.09
N LEU A 5 -8.67 -14.42 51.02
CA LEU A 5 -9.42 -13.19 50.70
C LEU A 5 -8.50 -12.07 50.22
N ILE A 6 -7.28 -11.98 50.75
CA ILE A 6 -6.28 -10.98 50.31
C ILE A 6 -5.71 -11.34 48.93
N ALA A 7 -5.51 -12.62 48.63
CA ALA A 7 -5.13 -13.08 47.30
C ALA A 7 -6.24 -12.85 46.26
N LEU A 8 -7.51 -13.05 46.63
CA LEU A 8 -8.66 -12.74 45.78
C LEU A 8 -8.86 -11.23 45.58
N LEU A 9 -8.58 -10.38 46.57
CA LEU A 9 -8.61 -8.92 46.44
C LEU A 9 -7.47 -8.40 45.54
N GLY A 10 -6.27 -8.98 45.64
CA GLY A 10 -5.16 -8.67 44.73
C GLY A 10 -5.48 -9.01 43.29
N PHE A 11 -6.18 -10.12 43.05
CA PHE A 11 -6.63 -10.53 41.72
C PHE A 11 -7.79 -9.67 41.17
N TRP A 12 -8.56 -9.02 42.04
CA TRP A 12 -9.66 -8.13 41.64
C TRP A 12 -9.19 -6.70 41.32
N LEU A 13 -8.06 -6.26 41.89
CA LEU A 13 -7.53 -4.90 41.71
C LEU A 13 -6.74 -4.70 40.40
N GLU A 14 -6.30 -5.77 39.71
CA GLU A 14 -5.67 -5.65 38.38
C GLU A 14 -6.67 -5.57 37.21
N ILE A 15 -7.98 -5.62 37.46
CA ILE A 15 -9.01 -5.70 36.39
C ILE A 15 -9.38 -4.32 35.80
N ALA A 16 -8.81 -3.22 36.29
CA ALA A 16 -9.25 -1.86 35.92
C ALA A 16 -8.37 -1.12 34.88
N ALA A 17 -7.47 -1.79 34.17
CA ALA A 17 -6.74 -1.20 33.06
C ALA A 17 -7.17 -1.87 31.74
N VAL A 18 -8.35 -1.50 31.23
CA VAL A 18 -8.68 -1.76 29.83
C VAL A 18 -7.77 -0.86 29.01
N ARG A 19 -6.65 -1.41 28.54
CA ARG A 19 -5.75 -0.72 27.61
C ARG A 19 -6.41 -0.71 26.23
N ALA A 20 -6.34 0.43 25.54
CA ALA A 20 -6.87 0.56 24.20
C ALA A 20 -6.03 -0.27 23.22
N ILE A 21 -6.70 -1.09 22.40
CA ILE A 21 -6.10 -2.06 21.47
C ILE A 21 -5.10 -1.41 20.51
N PHE A 22 -5.30 -0.15 20.12
CA PHE A 22 -4.44 0.54 19.15
C PHE A 22 -3.19 1.20 19.74
N ILE A 23 -3.12 1.46 21.05
CA ILE A 23 -1.94 2.14 21.63
C ILE A 23 -0.70 1.24 21.61
N GLU A 24 -0.91 -0.09 21.67
CA GLU A 24 0.20 -1.05 21.73
C GLU A 24 0.82 -1.32 20.35
N ASP A 25 0.08 -1.15 19.25
CA ASP A 25 0.55 -1.45 17.88
C ASP A 25 0.83 -0.20 17.01
N ALA A 26 0.44 0.99 17.48
CA ALA A 26 0.65 2.24 16.75
C ALA A 26 2.15 2.58 16.65
N PHE A 27 2.60 2.95 15.45
CA PHE A 27 3.99 3.20 15.08
C PHE A 27 4.91 1.98 15.07
N GLU A 28 4.42 0.78 15.41
CA GLU A 28 5.16 -0.48 15.31
C GLU A 28 4.79 -1.27 14.05
N THR A 29 3.50 -1.30 13.71
CA THR A 29 2.99 -2.09 12.56
C THR A 29 2.90 -1.30 11.26
N ASP A 30 3.07 0.01 11.37
CA ASP A 30 2.96 0.98 10.30
C ASP A 30 4.21 1.86 10.23
N TRP A 31 4.58 2.24 9.02
CA TRP A 31 5.72 3.11 8.78
C TRP A 31 5.40 4.10 7.67
N GLN A 32 6.11 5.22 7.70
CA GLN A 32 6.01 6.28 6.69
C GLN A 32 7.39 6.79 6.37
N LEU A 33 7.67 6.94 5.07
CA LEU A 33 8.78 7.71 4.55
C LEU A 33 8.22 9.07 4.14
N GLN A 34 8.63 10.11 4.87
CA GLN A 34 8.23 11.49 4.63
C GLN A 34 9.27 12.16 3.75
N ASN A 35 8.90 12.42 2.50
CA ASN A 35 9.79 13.06 1.53
C ASN A 35 9.47 14.56 1.43
N ILE A 36 10.48 15.35 1.09
CA ILE A 36 10.39 16.76 0.71
C ILE A 36 10.64 16.88 -0.79
N GLY A 37 11.50 16.02 -1.35
CA GLY A 37 11.97 16.11 -2.73
C GLY A 37 13.22 16.99 -2.86
N ILE A 38 13.46 17.51 -4.07
CA ILE A 38 14.65 18.30 -4.37
C ILE A 38 14.52 19.71 -3.77
N TYR A 39 15.57 20.17 -3.08
CA TYR A 39 15.57 21.44 -2.37
C TYR A 39 15.88 22.57 -3.36
N ASN A 40 14.85 23.27 -3.81
CA ASN A 40 15.00 24.42 -4.70
C ASN A 40 15.55 25.65 -3.96
N CYS A 41 15.17 25.79 -2.70
CA CYS A 41 15.58 26.92 -1.87
C CYS A 41 15.64 26.51 -0.40
N VAL A 42 16.70 26.94 0.29
CA VAL A 42 16.86 26.71 1.72
C VAL A 42 17.14 28.04 2.40
N LEU A 43 16.27 28.41 3.33
CA LEU A 43 16.40 29.60 4.17
C LEU A 43 16.56 29.16 5.62
N LYS A 44 17.25 29.96 6.44
CA LYS A 44 17.42 29.67 7.86
C LYS A 44 16.47 30.50 8.72
N ASN A 45 15.79 29.84 9.65
CA ASN A 45 15.03 30.47 10.71
C ASN A 45 15.84 30.45 12.03
N GLN A 46 16.53 31.55 12.31
CA GLN A 46 17.38 31.66 13.50
C GLN A 46 16.59 31.68 14.82
N GLU A 47 15.30 32.02 14.83
CA GLU A 47 14.52 32.04 16.08
C GLU A 47 14.17 30.64 16.59
N GLN A 48 14.04 29.66 15.69
CA GLN A 48 13.65 28.28 16.04
C GLN A 48 14.76 27.24 15.88
N GLY A 49 15.87 27.59 15.21
CA GLY A 49 16.88 26.59 14.83
C GLY A 49 16.33 25.59 13.80
N SER A 50 15.61 26.10 12.79
CA SER A 50 15.05 25.30 11.70
C SER A 50 15.41 25.88 10.34
N PHE A 51 15.56 24.99 9.36
CA PHE A 51 15.62 25.31 7.94
C PHE A 51 14.22 25.34 7.36
N ILE A 52 13.99 26.33 6.52
CA ILE A 52 12.81 26.46 5.70
C ILE A 52 13.22 26.03 4.30
N VAL A 53 12.66 24.94 3.84
CA VAL A 53 12.96 24.32 2.56
C VAL A 53 11.77 24.49 1.63
N LEU A 54 12.02 25.00 0.43
CA LEU A 54 11.05 25.01 -0.66
C LEU A 54 11.45 23.93 -1.66
N SER A 55 10.50 23.08 -2.00
CA SER A 55 10.65 22.06 -3.04
C SER A 55 9.44 22.05 -3.97
N ASP A 56 9.63 21.45 -5.15
CA ASP A 56 8.55 21.29 -6.12
C ASP A 56 7.64 20.12 -5.74
N PHE A 57 6.34 20.32 -5.91
CA PHE A 57 5.30 19.33 -5.70
C PHE A 57 4.32 19.37 -6.88
N GLY A 58 4.70 18.76 -8.00
CA GLY A 58 3.93 18.84 -9.24
C GLY A 58 3.86 20.27 -9.77
N SER A 59 2.66 20.86 -9.78
CA SER A 59 2.43 22.29 -10.14
C SER A 59 2.45 23.24 -8.94
N LYS A 60 2.66 22.70 -7.74
CA LYS A 60 2.61 23.41 -6.45
C LYS A 60 4.00 23.46 -5.83
N THR A 61 4.16 24.29 -4.80
CA THR A 61 5.38 24.35 -4.00
C THR A 61 5.11 23.80 -2.61
N LEU A 62 6.04 22.97 -2.13
CA LEU A 62 6.02 22.44 -0.79
C LEU A 62 6.91 23.29 0.12
N LEU A 63 6.29 23.93 1.13
CA LEU A 63 6.99 24.64 2.20
C LEU A 63 7.21 23.69 3.37
N SER A 64 8.47 23.35 3.62
CA SER A 64 8.86 22.39 4.65
C SER A 64 9.74 23.03 5.72
N TYR A 65 9.54 22.63 6.97
CA TYR A 65 10.38 23.03 8.08
C TYR A 65 11.21 21.84 8.56
N VAL A 66 12.53 21.94 8.47
CA VAL A 66 13.48 20.89 8.85
C VAL A 66 14.27 21.37 10.06
N ASN A 67 14.38 20.55 11.10
CA ASN A 67 15.15 20.90 12.27
C ASN A 67 16.66 20.91 11.95
N GLU A 68 17.35 21.98 12.33
CA GLU A 68 18.78 22.17 12.07
C GLU A 68 19.64 21.11 12.79
N THR A 69 19.19 20.60 13.94
CA THR A 69 20.02 19.73 14.78
C THR A 69 20.11 18.28 14.31
N ASP A 70 19.00 17.73 13.79
CA ASP A 70 18.84 16.31 13.51
C ASP A 70 18.31 16.00 12.10
N GLY A 71 17.98 17.03 11.31
CA GLY A 71 17.40 16.86 9.97
C GLY A 71 15.97 16.30 9.99
N GLN A 72 15.31 16.26 11.16
CA GLN A 72 13.93 15.79 11.25
C GLN A 72 12.98 16.83 10.67
N LEU A 73 11.97 16.33 9.97
CA LEU A 73 10.91 17.16 9.43
C LEU A 73 9.94 17.55 10.55
N LEU A 74 9.70 18.86 10.71
CA LEU A 74 8.80 19.41 11.73
C LEU A 74 7.38 19.58 11.18
N SER A 75 7.24 20.21 10.02
CA SER A 75 5.95 20.41 9.35
C SER A 75 6.13 20.62 7.85
N ARG A 76 5.04 20.40 7.11
CA ARG A 76 4.95 20.59 5.66
C ARG A 76 3.62 21.24 5.30
N HIS A 77 3.67 22.19 4.38
CA HIS A 77 2.51 22.88 3.86
C HIS A 77 2.59 22.92 2.33
N VAL A 78 1.56 22.39 1.68
CA VAL A 78 1.42 22.48 0.22
C VAL A 78 0.81 23.83 -0.11
N LEU A 79 1.51 24.62 -0.93
CA LEU A 79 1.07 25.93 -1.39
C LEU A 79 0.50 25.80 -2.80
N ASP A 80 -0.70 26.33 -3.05
CA ASP A 80 -1.34 26.34 -4.37
C ASP A 80 -0.72 27.39 -5.34
N LEU A 81 0.61 27.47 -5.35
CA LEU A 81 1.40 28.34 -6.22
C LEU A 81 2.74 27.67 -6.52
N GLN A 82 3.40 28.12 -7.59
CA GLN A 82 4.76 27.71 -7.91
C GLN A 82 5.73 28.87 -7.60
N ALA A 83 6.57 28.67 -6.57
CA ALA A 83 7.59 29.62 -6.16
C ALA A 83 8.89 29.37 -6.93
N THR A 84 9.50 30.46 -7.42
CA THR A 84 10.79 30.42 -8.14
C THR A 84 11.95 30.86 -7.27
N ASP A 85 11.68 31.75 -6.32
CA ASP A 85 12.68 32.36 -5.45
C ASP A 85 12.00 32.77 -4.15
N ALA A 86 12.80 32.94 -3.10
CA ALA A 86 12.31 33.27 -1.77
C ALA A 86 13.35 34.09 -1.02
N MET A 87 12.85 34.94 -0.12
CA MET A 87 13.67 35.73 0.77
C MET A 87 13.10 35.72 2.18
N MET A 88 13.99 35.86 3.16
CA MET A 88 13.61 36.19 4.52
C MET A 88 13.62 37.72 4.67
N THR A 89 12.60 38.29 5.28
CA THR A 89 12.54 39.73 5.58
C THR A 89 13.58 40.13 6.63
N ALA A 90 13.92 41.43 6.70
CA ALA A 90 14.94 41.93 7.64
C ALA A 90 14.55 41.73 9.12
N ASP A 91 13.25 41.72 9.42
CA ASP A 91 12.70 41.40 10.74
C ASP A 91 12.68 39.89 11.02
N ARG A 92 13.01 39.04 10.04
CA ARG A 92 13.08 37.56 10.10
C ARG A 92 11.79 36.84 10.48
N LYS A 93 10.68 37.58 10.47
CA LYS A 93 9.36 37.07 10.81
C LYS A 93 8.54 36.66 9.60
N HIS A 94 8.95 37.08 8.41
CA HIS A 94 8.19 36.83 7.20
C HIS A 94 9.09 36.28 6.10
N ILE A 95 8.52 35.36 5.33
CA ILE A 95 9.12 34.80 4.13
C ILE A 95 8.37 35.40 2.96
N VAL A 96 9.07 36.03 2.03
CA VAL A 96 8.46 36.52 0.79
C VAL A 96 8.81 35.55 -0.32
N LEU A 97 7.78 34.92 -0.90
CA LEU A 97 7.90 34.04 -2.05
C LEU A 97 7.64 34.82 -3.32
N LYS A 98 8.45 34.54 -4.35
CA LYS A 98 8.30 35.09 -5.69
C LYS A 98 7.72 34.02 -6.62
N THR A 99 6.53 34.25 -7.15
CA THR A 99 5.86 33.31 -8.05
C THR A 99 6.44 33.36 -9.47
N VAL A 100 6.14 32.35 -10.30
CA VAL A 100 6.46 32.34 -11.74
C VAL A 100 5.86 33.56 -12.46
N GLU A 101 4.70 34.02 -12.02
CA GLU A 101 4.00 35.21 -12.55
C GLU A 101 4.62 36.53 -12.07
N ASN A 102 5.72 36.46 -11.30
CA ASN A 102 6.45 37.60 -10.76
C ASN A 102 5.63 38.41 -9.73
N GLU A 103 4.70 37.74 -9.05
CA GLU A 103 3.98 38.24 -7.87
C GLU A 103 4.74 37.90 -6.59
N PHE A 104 4.58 38.74 -5.57
CA PHE A 104 5.24 38.57 -4.26
C PHE A 104 4.18 38.30 -3.21
N MET A 105 4.33 37.18 -2.48
CA MET A 105 3.43 36.79 -1.40
C MET A 105 4.21 36.62 -0.10
N ALA A 106 3.75 37.24 0.97
CA ALA A 106 4.37 37.16 2.29
C ALA A 106 3.71 36.08 3.14
N PHE A 107 4.51 35.21 3.73
CA PHE A 107 4.12 34.15 4.65
C PHE A 107 4.77 34.40 6.01
N ASP A 108 4.08 34.06 7.09
CA ASP A 108 4.68 34.08 8.42
C ASP A 108 5.74 32.98 8.54
N SER A 109 6.94 33.32 9.01
CA SER A 109 8.05 32.37 9.07
C SER A 109 7.84 31.28 10.11
N TYR A 110 7.02 31.52 11.13
CA TYR A 110 6.70 30.55 12.18
C TYR A 110 5.57 29.59 11.78
N SER A 111 4.44 30.14 11.32
CA SER A 111 3.23 29.34 11.05
C SER A 111 3.09 28.88 9.61
N GLY A 112 3.87 29.43 8.67
CA GLY A 112 3.71 29.17 7.24
C GLY A 112 2.40 29.71 6.66
N LEU A 113 1.66 30.55 7.40
CA LEU A 113 0.38 31.10 6.97
C LEU A 113 0.58 32.35 6.11
N LEU A 114 -0.22 32.46 5.05
CA LEU A 114 -0.23 33.62 4.17
C LEU A 114 -0.68 34.88 4.92
N LYS A 115 0.05 35.97 4.74
CA LYS A 115 -0.25 37.31 5.28
C LYS A 115 -0.69 38.24 4.16
N ASN A 116 -1.99 38.33 3.95
CA ASN A 116 -2.60 39.18 2.90
C ASN A 116 -2.43 40.69 3.14
N ASP A 117 -2.16 41.12 4.37
CA ASP A 117 -2.10 42.55 4.74
C ASP A 117 -0.72 43.20 4.50
N LEU A 118 0.25 42.46 3.97
CA LEU A 118 1.64 42.89 3.77
C LEU A 118 1.92 43.11 2.27
N ASP A 119 1.77 44.36 1.80
CA ASP A 119 2.25 44.77 0.48
C ASP A 119 3.79 44.92 0.52
N PHE A 120 4.49 43.98 -0.13
CA PHE A 120 5.96 43.99 -0.18
C PHE A 120 6.47 44.69 -1.46
N PRO A 121 7.31 45.74 -1.35
CA PRO A 121 7.85 46.42 -2.52
C PRO A 121 8.92 45.56 -3.22
N ALA A 122 8.74 45.30 -4.51
CA ALA A 122 9.64 44.48 -5.33
C ALA A 122 11.12 44.93 -5.32
N SER A 123 11.40 46.20 -5.03
CA SER A 123 12.76 46.76 -4.94
C SER A 123 13.58 46.24 -3.75
N GLU A 124 12.92 45.73 -2.71
CA GLU A 124 13.58 45.21 -1.51
C GLU A 124 13.91 43.71 -1.63
N PHE A 125 13.46 43.07 -2.71
CA PHE A 125 13.64 41.63 -2.90
C PHE A 125 15.10 41.27 -3.19
N ARG A 126 15.67 40.39 -2.35
CA ARG A 126 16.99 39.78 -2.56
C ARG A 126 16.84 38.26 -2.55
N SER A 127 17.22 37.64 -3.67
CA SER A 127 17.24 36.17 -3.83
C SER A 127 17.97 35.50 -2.67
N GLY A 128 17.24 34.76 -1.84
CA GLY A 128 17.82 33.91 -0.78
C GLY A 128 18.15 32.50 -1.25
N CYS A 129 17.62 32.08 -2.41
CA CYS A 129 17.74 30.70 -2.89
C CYS A 129 19.06 30.39 -3.60
N LYS A 130 19.82 31.41 -3.99
CA LYS A 130 21.15 31.24 -4.58
C LYS A 130 22.20 31.61 -3.53
N PRO A 131 22.98 30.63 -3.02
CA PRO A 131 24.02 30.94 -2.06
C PRO A 131 25.07 31.87 -2.68
N ASP A 132 25.58 32.81 -1.91
CA ASP A 132 26.70 33.65 -2.33
C ASP A 132 27.99 32.84 -2.30
N LEU A 133 28.47 32.43 -3.49
CA LEU A 133 29.67 31.61 -3.66
C LEU A 133 30.94 32.43 -3.93
N SER A 134 30.89 33.75 -3.83
CA SER A 134 32.01 34.63 -4.23
C SER A 134 33.33 34.35 -3.49
N ASN A 135 33.27 33.93 -2.23
CA ASN A 135 34.43 33.69 -1.36
C ASN A 135 34.75 32.20 -1.14
N ILE A 136 34.15 31.29 -1.92
CA ILE A 136 34.26 29.84 -1.71
C ILE A 136 35.00 29.22 -2.90
N LYS A 137 36.01 28.38 -2.61
CA LYS A 137 36.70 27.57 -3.62
C LYS A 137 36.47 26.09 -3.36
N LEU A 138 36.18 25.36 -4.44
CA LEU A 138 36.08 23.90 -4.46
C LEU A 138 37.39 23.36 -5.04
N ILE A 139 38.23 22.75 -4.20
CA ILE A 139 39.54 22.21 -4.63
C ILE A 139 39.67 20.79 -4.07
N ASP A 140 40.02 19.83 -4.92
CA ASP A 140 40.32 18.44 -4.51
C ASP A 140 39.28 17.74 -3.62
N GLY A 141 37.99 18.07 -3.79
CA GLY A 141 36.91 17.49 -2.99
C GLY A 141 36.76 18.11 -1.60
N THR A 142 37.39 19.26 -1.35
CA THR A 142 37.16 20.08 -0.14
C THR A 142 36.54 21.43 -0.50
N VAL A 143 35.68 21.92 0.40
CA VAL A 143 35.18 23.30 0.39
C VAL A 143 36.13 24.15 1.20
N GLN A 144 36.76 25.11 0.54
CA GLN A 144 37.64 26.08 1.15
C GLN A 144 36.94 27.44 1.21
N VAL A 145 36.71 27.94 2.41
CA VAL A 145 36.14 29.27 2.64
C VAL A 145 37.29 30.27 2.83
N LEU A 146 37.34 31.29 1.98
CA LEU A 146 38.36 32.32 1.99
C LEU A 146 37.86 33.59 2.66
N ASP A 147 38.77 34.28 3.33
CA ASP A 147 38.50 35.62 3.85
C ASP A 147 38.31 36.62 2.71
N SER A 148 37.23 37.41 2.78
CA SER A 148 36.85 38.43 1.80
C SER A 148 37.89 39.55 1.64
N GLU A 149 38.67 39.85 2.68
CA GLU A 149 39.67 40.93 2.65
C GLU A 149 41.10 40.43 2.40
N THR A 150 41.47 39.28 2.98
CA THR A 150 42.86 38.77 2.94
C THR A 150 43.09 37.61 1.97
N GLY A 151 42.02 36.94 1.52
CA GLY A 151 42.09 35.73 0.68
C GLY A 151 42.74 34.53 1.37
N LEU A 152 42.92 34.58 2.70
CA LEU A 152 43.43 33.47 3.50
C LEU A 152 42.35 32.41 3.70
N LEU A 153 42.79 31.15 3.77
CA LEU A 153 41.92 30.02 4.06
C LEU A 153 41.49 30.06 5.54
N ILE A 154 40.18 30.15 5.76
CA ILE A 154 39.59 30.17 7.11
C ILE A 154 39.13 28.75 7.47
N PHE A 155 38.31 28.14 6.63
CA PHE A 155 37.75 26.81 6.83
C PHE A 155 38.08 25.89 5.66
N GLU A 156 38.29 24.61 5.98
CA GLU A 156 38.35 23.50 5.04
C GLU A 156 37.42 22.40 5.54
N SER A 157 36.55 21.90 4.66
CA SER A 157 35.60 20.82 4.94
C SER A 157 35.60 19.82 3.80
N ASP A 158 35.62 18.53 4.13
CA ASP A 158 35.57 17.45 3.16
C ASP A 158 34.14 17.31 2.59
N LEU A 159 34.05 17.25 1.26
CA LEU A 159 32.80 16.96 0.57
C LEU A 159 32.55 15.45 0.47
N PRO A 160 31.28 15.02 0.44
CA PRO A 160 30.95 13.64 0.14
C PRO A 160 31.42 13.25 -1.27
N PRO A 161 31.75 11.97 -1.51
CA PRO A 161 32.37 11.50 -2.76
C PRO A 161 31.46 11.65 -4.00
N LYS A 162 30.15 11.85 -3.82
CA LYS A 162 29.14 12.05 -4.86
C LYS A 162 28.55 13.47 -4.85
N PHE A 163 29.35 14.46 -4.50
CA PHE A 163 28.96 15.87 -4.47
C PHE A 163 28.42 16.34 -5.83
N GLU A 164 27.26 17.00 -5.82
CA GLU A 164 26.69 17.66 -7.00
C GLU A 164 26.62 19.18 -6.81
N SER A 165 25.97 19.65 -5.74
CA SER A 165 25.77 21.08 -5.52
C SER A 165 25.71 21.48 -4.03
N ILE A 166 25.89 22.77 -3.74
CA ILE A 166 25.72 23.36 -2.41
C ILE A 166 24.31 23.93 -2.34
N ALA A 167 23.47 23.35 -1.48
CA ALA A 167 22.09 23.78 -1.28
C ALA A 167 21.98 24.98 -0.31
N PHE A 168 22.84 25.03 0.71
CA PHE A 168 22.89 26.13 1.68
C PHE A 168 24.31 26.30 2.23
N ILE A 169 24.72 27.56 2.42
CA ILE A 169 25.95 27.90 3.12
C ILE A 169 25.77 29.20 3.90
N GLU A 170 26.16 29.19 5.17
CA GLU A 170 26.23 30.38 6.02
C GLU A 170 27.53 30.31 6.84
N THR A 171 28.26 31.42 6.89
CA THR A 171 29.49 31.52 7.69
C THR A 171 29.61 32.90 8.33
N ASP A 172 30.14 32.92 9.54
CA ASP A 172 30.53 34.16 10.24
C ASP A 172 31.90 34.69 9.79
N TYR A 173 32.60 33.98 8.88
CA TYR A 173 33.98 34.22 8.46
C TYR A 173 34.99 34.28 9.63
N VAL A 174 34.66 33.66 10.78
CA VAL A 174 35.48 33.71 11.99
C VAL A 174 35.60 32.34 12.65
N SER A 175 34.48 31.71 12.99
CA SER A 175 34.45 30.52 13.84
C SER A 175 33.43 29.47 13.45
N GLU A 176 32.35 29.83 12.76
CA GLU A 176 31.24 28.94 12.44
C GLU A 176 31.00 28.85 10.92
N LEU A 177 30.91 27.62 10.42
CA LEU A 177 30.53 27.30 9.04
C LEU A 177 29.39 26.28 9.06
N GLN A 178 28.29 26.64 8.41
CA GLN A 178 27.16 25.76 8.14
C GLN A 178 27.12 25.45 6.66
N LEU A 179 27.08 24.17 6.32
CA LEU A 179 27.10 23.71 4.95
C LEU A 179 26.04 22.61 4.77
N LEU A 180 25.17 22.80 3.78
CA LEU A 180 24.24 21.78 3.30
C LEU A 180 24.58 21.45 1.84
N VAL A 181 24.85 20.18 1.59
CA VAL A 181 25.30 19.66 0.30
C VAL A 181 24.28 18.68 -0.24
N HIS A 182 24.06 18.72 -1.56
CA HIS A 182 23.27 17.74 -2.31
C HIS A 182 24.20 16.82 -3.11
N THR A 183 23.89 15.52 -3.09
CA THR A 183 24.62 14.49 -3.84
C THR A 183 23.82 13.94 -5.02
N THR A 184 24.51 13.26 -5.94
CA THR A 184 23.88 12.63 -7.10
C THR A 184 22.91 11.49 -6.76
N ASP A 185 22.93 10.98 -5.52
CA ASP A 185 22.00 9.94 -5.04
C ASP A 185 20.76 10.56 -4.38
N ASP A 186 20.56 11.87 -4.51
CA ASP A 186 19.49 12.66 -3.86
C ASP A 186 19.53 12.59 -2.33
N GLU A 187 20.74 12.57 -1.77
CA GLU A 187 20.98 12.70 -0.33
C GLU A 187 21.47 14.11 0.03
N TYR A 188 20.97 14.63 1.12
CA TYR A 188 21.36 15.93 1.68
C TYR A 188 22.23 15.74 2.92
N PHE A 189 23.44 16.26 2.86
CA PHE A 189 24.43 16.20 3.94
C PHE A 189 24.57 17.57 4.58
N PHE A 190 24.22 17.67 5.86
CA PHE A 190 24.45 18.88 6.65
C PHE A 190 25.69 18.72 7.52
N GLN A 191 26.49 19.78 7.59
CA GLN A 191 27.65 19.87 8.46
C GLN A 191 27.69 21.23 9.16
N LEU A 192 27.84 21.19 10.48
CA LEU A 192 28.14 22.35 11.31
C LEU A 192 29.56 22.22 11.84
N MET A 193 30.41 23.15 11.41
CA MET A 193 31.81 23.25 11.82
C MET A 193 31.98 24.43 12.78
N LYS A 194 32.70 24.22 13.88
CA LYS A 194 33.16 25.29 14.77
C LYS A 194 34.66 25.21 14.98
N ASN A 195 35.39 26.29 14.75
CA ASN A 195 36.86 26.34 14.91
C ASN A 195 37.60 25.19 14.18
N ASN A 196 37.21 24.88 12.93
CA ASN A 196 37.74 23.77 12.13
C ASN A 196 37.51 22.35 12.70
N THR A 197 36.60 22.17 13.67
CA THR A 197 36.15 20.85 14.10
C THR A 197 34.66 20.66 13.78
N MET A 198 34.31 19.46 13.30
CA MET A 198 32.92 19.09 13.06
C MET A 198 32.21 18.91 14.40
N GLU A 199 31.21 19.75 14.67
CA GLU A 199 30.38 19.61 15.85
C GLU A 199 29.19 18.69 15.58
N ARG A 200 28.55 18.85 14.42
CA ARG A 200 27.31 18.12 14.07
C ARG A 200 27.25 17.80 12.59
N SER A 201 26.65 16.67 12.28
CA SER A 201 26.26 16.29 10.92
C SER A 201 25.04 15.39 10.95
N TRP A 202 24.23 15.49 9.90
CA TRP A 202 23.11 14.60 9.64
C TRP A 202 22.97 14.38 8.14
N ILE A 203 22.32 13.28 7.78
CA ILE A 203 22.07 12.87 6.39
C ILE A 203 20.58 12.67 6.24
N ARG A 204 20.02 13.23 5.17
CA ARG A 204 18.62 13.05 4.81
C ARG A 204 18.52 12.53 3.40
N ASP A 205 17.92 11.35 3.27
CA ASP A 205 17.73 10.68 2.00
C ASP A 205 16.39 11.08 1.40
N GLU A 206 16.42 11.73 0.24
CA GLU A 206 15.23 12.14 -0.51
C GLU A 206 15.02 11.29 -1.77
N SER A 207 15.81 10.24 -1.98
CA SER A 207 15.80 9.41 -3.19
C SER A 207 14.48 8.67 -3.49
N ASN A 208 13.50 8.70 -2.57
CA ASN A 208 12.19 8.08 -2.72
C ASN A 208 11.09 9.06 -3.15
N HIS A 209 11.43 10.28 -3.55
CA HIS A 209 10.44 11.23 -4.01
C HIS A 209 9.90 10.88 -5.41
N ASP A 210 8.63 11.23 -5.67
CA ASP A 210 7.93 11.11 -6.96
C ASP A 210 7.97 9.70 -7.58
N ILE A 211 7.39 8.74 -6.86
CA ILE A 211 7.29 7.35 -7.30
C ILE A 211 6.24 7.23 -8.41
N VAL A 212 6.60 6.53 -9.49
CA VAL A 212 5.73 6.36 -10.68
C VAL A 212 5.22 4.94 -10.79
N ALA A 213 6.06 3.95 -10.47
CA ALA A 213 5.72 2.54 -10.58
C ALA A 213 6.15 1.77 -9.32
N HIS A 214 5.45 0.67 -9.04
CA HIS A 214 5.76 -0.20 -7.92
C HIS A 214 5.38 -1.65 -8.24
N THR A 215 6.00 -2.59 -7.54
CA THR A 215 5.59 -3.99 -7.51
C THR A 215 5.91 -4.59 -6.14
N PHE A 216 5.25 -5.70 -5.82
CA PHE A 216 5.56 -6.50 -4.64
C PHE A 216 6.40 -7.72 -5.05
N ILE A 217 7.42 -8.04 -4.27
CA ILE A 217 8.19 -9.27 -4.38
C ILE A 217 7.87 -10.13 -3.17
N ASP A 218 7.41 -11.35 -3.43
CA ASP A 218 7.23 -12.38 -2.42
C ASP A 218 8.51 -13.20 -2.32
N ILE A 219 9.11 -13.22 -1.14
CA ILE A 219 10.30 -14.03 -0.86
C ILE A 219 9.83 -15.36 -0.31
N GLY A 220 10.23 -16.43 -0.98
CA GLY A 220 10.02 -17.78 -0.45
C GLY A 220 10.75 -17.95 0.87
N ASP A 221 10.10 -18.57 1.86
CA ASP A 221 10.83 -19.03 3.04
C ASP A 221 11.70 -20.20 2.61
N SER A 222 13.02 -19.98 2.56
CA SER A 222 14.01 -21.03 2.26
C SER A 222 13.82 -22.33 3.06
N ASN A 223 13.20 -22.28 4.25
CA ASN A 223 12.89 -23.48 5.03
C ASN A 223 11.72 -24.29 4.45
N LEU A 224 10.70 -23.60 3.91
CA LEU A 224 9.58 -24.24 3.23
C LEU A 224 10.04 -24.87 1.91
N ASP A 225 11.00 -24.24 1.22
CA ASP A 225 11.58 -24.78 0.00
C ASP A 225 12.25 -26.14 0.26
N VAL A 226 13.03 -26.28 1.33
CA VAL A 226 13.64 -27.56 1.73
C VAL A 226 12.57 -28.63 1.97
N VAL A 227 11.49 -28.29 2.67
CA VAL A 227 10.39 -29.24 2.92
C VAL A 227 9.67 -29.61 1.62
N SER A 228 9.47 -28.64 0.73
CA SER A 228 8.85 -28.87 -0.57
C SER A 228 9.70 -29.81 -1.44
N GLU A 229 11.02 -29.61 -1.47
CA GLU A 229 11.97 -30.47 -2.17
C GLU A 229 11.98 -31.89 -1.58
N GLU A 230 11.92 -32.01 -0.25
CA GLU A 230 11.80 -33.31 0.43
C GLU A 230 10.52 -34.05 0.04
N ILE A 231 9.38 -33.34 -0.04
CA ILE A 231 8.10 -33.90 -0.47
C ILE A 231 8.13 -34.29 -1.95
N LEU A 232 8.70 -33.44 -2.82
CA LEU A 232 8.86 -33.74 -4.24
C LEU A 232 9.74 -34.96 -4.45
N LYS A 233 10.83 -35.07 -3.70
CA LYS A 233 11.71 -36.23 -3.70
C LYS A 233 10.98 -37.47 -3.17
N GLU A 234 10.18 -37.33 -2.12
CA GLU A 234 9.37 -38.43 -1.59
C GLU A 234 8.38 -38.95 -2.65
N ASN A 235 7.70 -38.03 -3.35
CA ASN A 235 6.76 -38.34 -4.43
C ASN A 235 7.43 -38.92 -5.68
N SER A 236 8.73 -38.67 -5.87
CA SER A 236 9.49 -39.22 -7.00
C SER A 236 9.84 -40.70 -6.85
N PHE A 237 9.74 -41.28 -5.64
CA PHE A 237 10.07 -42.68 -5.43
C PHE A 237 9.00 -43.60 -6.05
N PRO A 238 9.41 -44.63 -6.83
CA PRO A 238 8.46 -45.54 -7.47
C PRO A 238 7.76 -46.49 -6.49
N ASN A 239 8.35 -46.72 -5.31
CA ASN A 239 7.86 -47.68 -4.32
C ASN A 239 7.54 -46.98 -2.99
N ALA A 240 6.35 -47.22 -2.45
CA ALA A 240 5.91 -46.65 -1.16
C ALA A 240 6.85 -47.00 0.01
N TRP A 241 7.49 -48.17 0.00
CA TRP A 241 8.46 -48.55 1.02
C TRP A 241 9.71 -47.66 1.01
N GLN A 242 10.18 -47.26 -0.17
CA GLN A 242 11.36 -46.39 -0.28
C GLN A 242 11.03 -44.98 0.21
N ALA A 243 9.86 -44.45 -0.15
CA ALA A 243 9.32 -43.20 0.39
C ALA A 243 9.22 -43.25 1.93
N TYR A 244 8.68 -44.33 2.49
CA TYR A 244 8.59 -44.52 3.94
C TYR A 244 9.97 -44.55 4.62
N VAL A 245 10.92 -45.31 4.08
CA VAL A 245 12.30 -45.37 4.63
C VAL A 245 12.97 -43.99 4.56
N PHE A 246 12.81 -43.27 3.44
CA PHE A 246 13.29 -41.89 3.30
C PHE A 246 12.68 -41.00 4.40
N ARG A 247 11.34 -40.96 4.52
CA ARG A 247 10.65 -40.16 5.54
C ARG A 247 11.11 -40.46 6.96
N VAL A 248 11.22 -41.75 7.32
CA VAL A 248 11.65 -42.16 8.67
C VAL A 248 13.09 -41.76 8.93
N THR A 249 14.00 -41.98 7.97
CA THR A 249 15.41 -41.65 8.13
C THR A 249 15.63 -40.14 8.22
N THR A 250 14.96 -39.34 7.38
CA THR A 250 15.03 -37.86 7.43
C THR A 250 14.49 -37.33 8.75
N ASN A 251 13.31 -37.77 9.19
CA ASN A 251 12.74 -37.35 10.48
C ASN A 251 13.58 -37.79 11.67
N TRP A 252 14.16 -38.99 11.63
CA TRP A 252 15.06 -39.48 12.68
C TRP A 252 16.33 -38.65 12.78
N ASN A 253 16.93 -38.28 11.64
CA ASN A 253 18.07 -37.39 11.59
C ASN A 253 17.71 -36.01 12.15
N ARG A 254 16.58 -35.42 11.74
CA ARG A 254 16.08 -34.13 12.26
C ARG A 254 15.89 -34.16 13.78
N LEU A 255 15.33 -35.25 14.31
CA LEU A 255 15.17 -35.46 15.75
C LEU A 255 16.52 -35.54 16.45
N ARG A 256 17.45 -36.35 15.93
CA ARG A 256 18.80 -36.52 16.48
C ARG A 256 19.56 -35.19 16.50
N ASP A 257 19.48 -34.42 15.43
CA ASP A 257 20.16 -33.13 15.31
C ASP A 257 19.55 -32.09 16.27
N SER A 258 18.22 -32.07 16.41
CA SER A 258 17.53 -31.25 17.42
C SER A 258 17.96 -31.58 18.86
N PHE A 259 18.14 -32.87 19.18
CA PHE A 259 18.65 -33.31 20.49
C PHE A 259 20.13 -32.97 20.67
N ARG A 260 20.94 -33.04 19.61
CA ARG A 260 22.35 -32.66 19.64
C ARG A 260 22.51 -31.17 19.95
N GLU A 261 21.72 -30.32 19.29
CA GLU A 261 21.70 -28.87 19.52
C GLU A 261 21.24 -28.52 20.95
N SER A 262 20.31 -29.28 21.52
CA SER A 262 19.87 -29.08 22.91
C SER A 262 20.85 -29.64 23.96
N GLY A 263 22.01 -30.16 23.53
CA GLY A 263 23.00 -30.78 24.40
C GLY A 263 22.49 -32.04 25.10
N TYR A 264 21.61 -32.80 24.42
CA TYR A 264 20.94 -34.00 24.94
C TYR A 264 20.11 -33.80 26.22
N SER A 265 19.84 -32.54 26.59
CA SER A 265 18.96 -32.24 27.72
C SER A 265 17.52 -32.22 27.26
N VAL A 266 16.69 -33.08 27.87
CA VAL A 266 15.24 -33.14 27.60
C VAL A 266 14.56 -31.82 27.98
N GLY A 267 14.99 -31.19 29.09
CA GLY A 267 14.48 -29.88 29.49
C GLY A 267 14.80 -28.77 28.49
N LYS A 268 16.04 -28.72 27.97
CA LYS A 268 16.42 -27.75 26.91
C LYS A 268 15.70 -28.03 25.58
N PHE A 269 15.51 -29.30 25.24
CA PHE A 269 14.76 -29.72 24.06
C PHE A 269 13.29 -29.27 24.16
N LEU A 270 12.61 -29.59 25.26
CA LEU A 270 11.22 -29.19 25.49
C LEU A 270 11.08 -27.67 25.59
N THR A 271 11.98 -26.99 26.31
CA THR A 271 11.95 -25.52 26.36
C THR A 271 12.23 -24.89 25.00
N LYS A 272 13.08 -25.46 24.13
CA LYS A 272 13.25 -25.00 22.74
C LYS A 272 11.96 -25.24 21.94
N LEU A 273 11.34 -26.42 22.08
CA LEU A 273 10.07 -26.78 21.44
C LEU A 273 8.93 -25.82 21.85
N PHE A 274 8.86 -25.42 23.12
CA PHE A 274 7.84 -24.52 23.65
C PHE A 274 8.21 -23.02 23.57
N LYS A 275 9.50 -22.66 23.50
CA LYS A 275 9.98 -21.28 23.26
C LYS A 275 9.90 -20.85 21.79
N LEU A 276 9.72 -21.78 20.86
CA LEU A 276 9.32 -21.50 19.47
C LEU A 276 8.04 -20.64 19.41
N ASP A 277 7.31 -20.53 20.52
CA ASP A 277 6.07 -19.77 20.68
C ASP A 277 6.24 -18.43 21.43
N SER A 278 7.47 -18.09 21.87
CA SER A 278 7.75 -16.86 22.62
C SER A 278 9.00 -16.08 22.18
N ALA A 279 9.98 -16.73 21.53
CA ALA A 279 11.09 -16.04 20.84
C ALA A 279 10.79 -15.75 19.36
N SER A 280 9.68 -16.30 18.85
CA SER A 280 9.07 -15.91 17.56
C SER A 280 8.52 -14.48 17.59
N LEU A 281 8.14 -13.98 18.78
CA LEU A 281 7.63 -12.62 19.05
C LEU A 281 8.72 -11.54 19.18
N THR A 282 10.01 -11.88 19.01
CA THR A 282 11.08 -10.87 18.95
C THR A 282 11.44 -10.61 17.50
N ALA A 283 10.77 -9.63 16.88
CA ALA A 283 11.08 -8.80 15.70
C ALA A 283 11.70 -9.41 14.41
N GLY A 284 12.24 -10.62 14.43
CA GLY A 284 12.97 -11.22 13.30
C GLY A 284 12.42 -12.58 12.83
N GLN A 285 11.40 -13.14 13.49
CA GLN A 285 10.75 -14.40 13.07
C GLN A 285 9.24 -14.29 12.82
N ASP A 286 8.55 -13.28 13.35
CA ASP A 286 7.21 -12.89 12.89
C ASP A 286 7.20 -12.62 11.36
N ALA A 287 8.35 -12.22 10.82
CA ALA A 287 8.57 -11.98 9.40
C ALA A 287 8.43 -13.23 8.52
N ASN A 288 8.79 -14.41 9.02
CA ASN A 288 8.68 -15.64 8.22
C ASN A 288 7.25 -16.17 8.18
N LEU A 289 6.45 -15.97 9.23
CA LEU A 289 5.07 -16.45 9.28
C LEU A 289 4.10 -15.59 8.45
N ILE A 290 4.29 -14.26 8.49
CA ILE A 290 3.50 -13.30 7.69
C ILE A 290 3.96 -13.28 6.22
N GLY A 291 5.18 -13.79 5.97
CA GLY A 291 5.85 -13.71 4.68
C GLY A 291 6.62 -12.40 4.57
N VAL A 292 7.93 -12.49 4.31
CA VAL A 292 8.75 -11.33 4.02
C VAL A 292 8.44 -10.90 2.59
N LYS A 293 7.94 -9.68 2.45
CA LYS A 293 7.61 -9.09 1.17
C LYS A 293 8.40 -7.80 1.01
N TYR A 294 8.94 -7.59 -0.19
CA TYR A 294 9.61 -6.35 -0.53
C TYR A 294 8.70 -5.51 -1.41
N LEU A 295 8.60 -4.23 -1.08
CA LEU A 295 8.00 -3.22 -1.93
C LEU A 295 9.10 -2.65 -2.82
N VAL A 296 9.05 -2.95 -4.10
CA VAL A 296 9.93 -2.34 -5.09
C VAL A 296 9.27 -1.10 -5.63
N VAL A 297 9.94 0.04 -5.53
CA VAL A 297 9.49 1.33 -6.05
C VAL A 297 10.45 1.83 -7.11
N ALA A 298 9.91 2.47 -8.14
CA ALA A 298 10.66 3.15 -9.17
C ALA A 298 10.28 4.62 -9.24
N THR A 299 11.29 5.48 -9.14
CA THR A 299 11.12 6.93 -9.21
C THR A 299 11.08 7.39 -10.66
N LYS A 300 10.58 8.61 -10.88
CA LYS A 300 10.60 9.27 -12.18
C LYS A 300 12.01 9.39 -12.78
N TYR A 301 13.03 9.47 -11.92
CA TYR A 301 14.43 9.70 -12.31
C TYR A 301 15.19 8.44 -12.74
N GLY A 302 14.59 7.25 -12.55
CA GLY A 302 15.20 5.98 -12.97
C GLY A 302 15.82 5.16 -11.84
N VAL A 303 15.72 5.64 -10.61
CA VAL A 303 16.20 4.94 -9.42
C VAL A 303 15.18 3.90 -9.01
N ILE A 304 15.63 2.66 -8.83
CA ILE A 304 14.80 1.53 -8.40
C ILE A 304 15.30 1.04 -7.06
N GLN A 305 14.40 0.94 -6.10
CA GLN A 305 14.71 0.59 -4.72
C GLN A 305 13.76 -0.49 -4.21
N ALA A 306 14.28 -1.38 -3.37
CA ALA A 306 13.45 -2.30 -2.59
C ALA A 306 13.43 -1.89 -1.12
N LEU A 307 12.21 -1.78 -0.60
CA LEU A 307 11.92 -1.49 0.79
C LEU A 307 11.32 -2.73 1.45
N ASP A 308 11.74 -3.00 2.67
CA ASP A 308 11.06 -3.98 3.51
C ASP A 308 9.67 -3.46 3.88
N ILE A 309 8.62 -4.24 3.63
CA ILE A 309 7.23 -3.87 3.96
C ILE A 309 7.00 -3.78 5.47
N GLN A 310 7.85 -4.37 6.30
CA GLN A 310 7.65 -4.32 7.76
C GLN A 310 8.13 -3.01 8.38
N ASP A 311 9.33 -2.58 8.01
CA ASP A 311 10.01 -1.45 8.66
C ASP A 311 10.22 -0.25 7.71
N GLY A 312 9.98 -0.41 6.41
CA GLY A 312 10.31 0.60 5.40
C GLY A 312 11.81 0.76 5.14
N LYS A 313 12.65 -0.15 5.65
CA LYS A 313 14.11 -0.09 5.48
C LYS A 313 14.51 -0.43 4.05
N LYS A 314 15.44 0.35 3.50
CA LYS A 314 16.04 0.13 2.19
C LYS A 314 16.95 -1.10 2.22
N ILE A 315 16.69 -2.05 1.31
CA ILE A 315 17.42 -3.31 1.20
C ILE A 315 18.48 -3.20 0.11
N TRP A 316 18.05 -2.74 -1.06
CA TRP A 316 18.92 -2.45 -2.18
C TRP A 316 18.39 -1.26 -2.96
N ASN A 317 19.31 -0.59 -3.66
CA ASN A 317 19.06 0.54 -4.53
C ASN A 317 20.02 0.46 -5.70
N PHE A 318 19.53 0.73 -6.90
CA PHE A 318 20.37 0.93 -8.07
C PHE A 318 19.71 1.90 -9.05
N ASP A 319 20.54 2.62 -9.80
CA ASP A 319 20.08 3.40 -10.95
C ASP A 319 19.97 2.49 -12.17
N SER A 320 18.77 2.45 -12.76
CA SER A 320 18.53 1.70 -13.98
C SER A 320 19.07 2.40 -15.24
N GLY A 321 19.33 3.71 -15.17
CA GLY A 321 19.65 4.56 -16.31
C GLY A 321 18.43 4.89 -17.20
N LEU A 322 17.24 4.38 -16.87
CA LEU A 322 15.99 4.64 -17.58
C LEU A 322 15.28 5.84 -16.98
N LYS A 323 14.86 6.82 -17.79
CA LYS A 323 14.04 7.94 -17.32
C LYS A 323 12.56 7.68 -17.60
N ASN A 324 11.69 8.19 -16.73
CA ASN A 324 10.22 8.05 -16.84
C ASN A 324 9.77 6.59 -16.97
N ILE A 325 10.01 5.80 -15.93
CA ILE A 325 9.56 4.40 -15.85
C ILE A 325 8.03 4.36 -15.80
N LEU A 326 7.41 3.56 -16.67
CA LEU A 326 5.95 3.40 -16.75
C LEU A 326 5.45 2.16 -16.00
N LEU A 327 6.19 1.06 -16.08
CA LEU A 327 5.80 -0.23 -15.51
C LEU A 327 7.00 -0.90 -14.85
N VAL A 328 6.78 -1.42 -13.65
CA VAL A 328 7.69 -2.34 -12.96
C VAL A 328 6.84 -3.51 -12.50
N GLU A 329 7.24 -4.73 -12.88
CA GLU A 329 6.47 -5.93 -12.55
C GLU A 329 7.41 -7.08 -12.18
N TYR A 330 7.05 -7.85 -11.15
CA TYR A 330 7.79 -9.01 -10.71
C TYR A 330 7.14 -10.31 -11.22
N ILE A 331 7.92 -11.10 -11.96
CA ILE A 331 7.52 -12.41 -12.45
C ILE A 331 8.02 -13.48 -11.47
N SER A 332 7.11 -13.98 -10.63
CA SER A 332 7.42 -14.96 -9.57
C SER A 332 8.00 -16.27 -10.12
N ASP A 333 7.49 -16.78 -11.24
CA ASP A 333 7.93 -18.06 -11.83
C ASP A 333 9.42 -18.11 -12.23
N SER A 334 9.99 -16.97 -12.64
CA SER A 334 11.39 -16.88 -13.07
C SER A 334 12.28 -16.03 -12.18
N HIS A 335 11.74 -15.45 -11.10
CA HIS A 335 12.42 -14.48 -10.24
C HIS A 335 13.03 -13.31 -11.04
N GLU A 336 12.22 -12.76 -11.95
CA GLU A 336 12.64 -11.68 -12.85
C GLU A 336 11.84 -10.41 -12.61
N LEU A 337 12.52 -9.26 -12.63
CA LEU A 337 11.93 -7.94 -12.58
C LEU A 337 11.94 -7.33 -13.98
N LEU A 338 10.77 -7.02 -14.49
CA LEU A 338 10.60 -6.32 -15.75
C LEU A 338 10.42 -4.83 -15.48
N VAL A 339 11.23 -3.99 -16.13
CA VAL A 339 11.16 -2.53 -16.04
C VAL A 339 10.96 -1.99 -17.44
N PHE A 340 9.96 -1.13 -17.63
CA PHE A 340 9.62 -0.53 -18.93
C PHE A 340 9.61 0.99 -18.84
N ALA A 341 10.30 1.67 -19.75
CA ALA A 341 10.41 3.13 -19.80
C ALA A 341 9.60 3.75 -20.96
N GLU A 342 9.27 5.04 -20.82
CA GLU A 342 8.52 5.81 -21.82
C GLU A 342 9.23 5.85 -23.19
N GLU A 343 10.57 5.79 -23.24
CA GLU A 343 11.35 5.73 -24.48
C GLU A 343 11.11 4.45 -25.29
N GLY A 344 10.49 3.42 -24.70
CA GLY A 344 10.25 2.12 -25.33
C GLY A 344 11.38 1.11 -25.13
N SER A 345 12.38 1.45 -24.32
CA SER A 345 13.36 0.52 -23.76
C SER A 345 12.76 -0.26 -22.59
N TYR A 346 13.12 -1.53 -22.49
CA TYR A 346 12.72 -2.38 -21.38
C TYR A 346 13.85 -3.31 -20.97
N PHE A 347 14.04 -3.41 -19.65
CA PHE A 347 15.12 -4.15 -19.02
C PHE A 347 14.53 -5.29 -18.18
N ILE A 348 15.17 -6.45 -18.27
CA ILE A 348 14.82 -7.62 -17.46
C ILE A 348 15.99 -7.87 -16.51
N TYR A 349 15.72 -7.73 -15.22
CA TYR A 349 16.67 -8.02 -14.16
C TYR A 349 16.36 -9.36 -13.52
N ARG A 350 17.39 -10.12 -13.18
CA ARG A 350 17.26 -11.32 -12.35
C ARG A 350 17.45 -10.94 -10.90
N ILE A 351 16.55 -11.38 -10.04
CA ILE A 351 16.63 -11.16 -8.59
C ILE A 351 17.19 -12.43 -7.94
N GLU A 352 18.18 -12.25 -7.07
CA GLU A 352 18.59 -13.24 -6.08
C GLU A 352 18.28 -12.66 -4.70
N ASP A 353 17.83 -13.49 -3.76
CA ASP A 353 17.34 -13.04 -2.45
C ASP A 353 18.33 -12.12 -1.74
N GLY A 354 17.86 -10.92 -1.37
CA GLY A 354 18.62 -9.92 -0.63
C GLY A 354 19.78 -9.25 -1.37
N LYS A 355 19.95 -9.48 -2.67
CA LYS A 355 20.99 -8.84 -3.50
C LYS A 355 20.41 -7.84 -4.50
N VAL A 356 21.27 -6.91 -4.93
CA VAL A 356 20.95 -5.99 -6.02
C VAL A 356 20.64 -6.81 -7.29
N PRO A 357 19.54 -6.50 -8.00
CA PRO A 357 19.17 -7.20 -9.22
C PRO A 357 20.26 -7.10 -10.30
N VAL A 358 20.48 -8.20 -11.03
CA VAL A 358 21.48 -8.27 -12.10
C VAL A 358 20.80 -8.17 -13.46
N LEU A 359 21.24 -7.23 -14.30
CA LEU A 359 20.70 -7.06 -15.65
C LEU A 359 20.95 -8.31 -16.49
N ARG A 360 19.87 -8.90 -17.01
CA ARG A 360 19.92 -10.10 -17.86
C ARG A 360 19.78 -9.76 -19.33
N GLU A 361 18.77 -8.95 -19.67
CA GLU A 361 18.46 -8.57 -21.05
C GLU A 361 18.07 -7.10 -21.12
N GLU A 362 18.61 -6.42 -22.13
CA GLU A 362 18.25 -5.07 -22.54
C GLU A 362 17.69 -5.14 -23.96
N ARG A 363 16.48 -4.62 -24.16
CA ARG A 363 15.79 -4.60 -25.44
C ARG A 363 15.01 -3.30 -25.59
N SER A 364 14.65 -2.98 -26.82
CA SER A 364 13.80 -1.83 -27.15
C SER A 364 12.77 -2.23 -28.19
N VAL A 365 11.56 -1.69 -28.07
CA VAL A 365 10.43 -1.99 -28.96
C VAL A 365 10.38 -1.03 -30.17
N GLY A 366 11.23 0.00 -30.18
CA GLY A 366 11.38 1.02 -31.22
C GLY A 366 11.83 2.37 -30.62
N GLN A 367 12.07 3.39 -31.47
CA GLN A 367 12.39 4.77 -31.04
C GLN A 367 11.14 5.65 -30.84
N LYS A 368 9.98 5.04 -30.59
CA LYS A 368 8.71 5.77 -30.44
C LYS A 368 8.32 5.84 -28.96
N SER A 369 7.94 7.02 -28.50
CA SER A 369 7.46 7.24 -27.14
C SER A 369 6.16 6.47 -26.87
N VAL A 370 6.14 5.80 -25.73
CA VAL A 370 5.06 4.93 -25.28
C VAL A 370 4.13 5.69 -24.34
N LYS A 371 2.82 5.57 -24.57
CA LYS A 371 1.77 6.18 -23.76
C LYS A 371 1.43 5.33 -22.53
N SER A 372 1.22 4.04 -22.74
CA SER A 372 0.83 3.10 -21.69
C SER A 372 1.32 1.69 -22.00
N VAL A 373 1.56 0.94 -20.93
CA VAL A 373 1.95 -0.47 -21.00
C VAL A 373 1.15 -1.25 -19.99
N SER A 374 0.60 -2.39 -20.42
CA SER A 374 -0.08 -3.33 -19.54
C SER A 374 0.47 -4.74 -19.74
N LEU A 375 0.75 -5.41 -18.64
CA LEU A 375 1.04 -6.85 -18.65
C LEU A 375 -0.27 -7.63 -18.84
N LEU A 376 -0.34 -8.49 -19.85
CA LEU A 376 -1.50 -9.33 -20.15
C LEU A 376 -1.41 -10.69 -19.46
N ASP A 377 -0.26 -11.32 -19.60
CA ASP A 377 0.17 -12.55 -18.95
C ASP A 377 1.61 -12.31 -18.51
N SER A 378 2.15 -13.10 -17.57
CA SER A 378 3.49 -12.98 -16.98
C SER A 378 4.62 -12.76 -18.00
N ARG A 379 4.38 -13.00 -19.29
CA ARG A 379 5.33 -12.81 -20.39
C ARG A 379 4.76 -12.15 -21.67
N GLU A 380 3.64 -11.43 -21.61
CA GLU A 380 3.05 -10.74 -22.75
C GLU A 380 2.72 -9.29 -22.39
N LEU A 381 3.28 -8.33 -23.13
CA LEU A 381 3.01 -6.90 -22.96
C LEU A 381 2.16 -6.37 -24.09
N PHE A 382 1.15 -5.58 -23.72
CA PHE A 382 0.42 -4.71 -24.62
C PHE A 382 0.94 -3.29 -24.47
N ILE A 383 1.35 -2.70 -25.59
CA ILE A 383 2.01 -1.40 -25.65
C ILE A 383 1.22 -0.48 -26.58
N GLU A 384 0.89 0.71 -26.09
CA GLU A 384 0.26 1.77 -26.86
C GLU A 384 1.25 2.93 -27.03
N PHE A 385 1.54 3.33 -28.27
CA PHE A 385 2.40 4.47 -28.58
C PHE A 385 1.63 5.79 -28.59
N LEU A 386 2.32 6.91 -28.42
CA LEU A 386 1.70 8.25 -28.50
C LEU A 386 1.06 8.52 -29.88
N ASP A 387 1.56 7.89 -30.95
CA ASP A 387 0.99 7.95 -32.30
C ASP A 387 -0.37 7.22 -32.43
N GLY A 388 -0.82 6.51 -31.39
CA GLY A 388 -2.00 5.66 -31.39
C GLY A 388 -1.78 4.26 -31.99
N GLU A 389 -0.56 3.96 -32.45
CA GLU A 389 -0.16 2.61 -32.85
C GLU A 389 -0.14 1.68 -31.63
N LYS A 390 -0.60 0.44 -31.81
CA LYS A 390 -0.67 -0.58 -30.76
C LYS A 390 0.17 -1.78 -31.17
N LYS A 391 0.96 -2.31 -30.23
CA LYS A 391 1.84 -3.45 -30.47
C LYS A 391 1.83 -4.39 -29.28
N VAL A 392 1.89 -5.68 -29.57
CA VAL A 392 2.04 -6.74 -28.58
C VAL A 392 3.46 -7.28 -28.67
N VAL A 393 4.10 -7.45 -27.51
CA VAL A 393 5.43 -8.03 -27.41
C VAL A 393 5.36 -9.24 -26.49
N THR A 394 5.64 -10.41 -27.06
CA THR A 394 5.61 -11.68 -26.33
C THR A 394 7.02 -12.19 -26.04
N PHE A 395 7.24 -12.66 -24.81
CA PHE A 395 8.51 -13.24 -24.35
C PHE A 395 8.49 -14.77 -24.30
N LYS A 396 7.31 -15.41 -24.46
CA LYS A 396 7.19 -16.87 -24.57
C LYS A 396 7.80 -17.35 -25.90
N ARG A 397 8.77 -18.28 -25.81
CA ARG A 397 9.23 -19.10 -26.95
C ARG A 397 8.35 -20.35 -27.02
N GLY A 398 7.17 -20.24 -27.63
CA GLY A 398 6.20 -21.32 -27.81
C GLY A 398 5.32 -21.07 -29.04
N SER A 399 4.72 -22.11 -29.61
CA SER A 399 3.90 -22.04 -30.83
C SER A 399 2.40 -22.12 -30.58
N ASP A 400 1.97 -22.21 -29.32
CA ASP A 400 0.56 -22.32 -28.96
C ASP A 400 0.20 -21.13 -28.07
N HIS A 401 -0.23 -20.04 -28.72
CA HIS A 401 -0.81 -18.88 -28.04
C HIS A 401 -2.33 -18.98 -28.17
N PRO A 402 -3.06 -19.20 -27.06
CA PRO A 402 -4.52 -19.09 -27.11
C PRO A 402 -4.91 -17.66 -27.50
N ARG A 403 -6.08 -17.51 -28.13
CA ARG A 403 -6.62 -16.19 -28.49
C ARG A 403 -6.88 -15.37 -27.22
N THR A 404 -6.12 -14.30 -27.02
CA THR A 404 -6.25 -13.40 -25.86
C THR A 404 -7.09 -12.19 -26.24
N PHE A 405 -8.04 -11.80 -25.38
CA PHE A 405 -8.85 -10.59 -25.54
C PHE A 405 -8.35 -9.50 -24.59
N ILE A 406 -8.30 -8.27 -25.09
CA ILE A 406 -7.81 -7.10 -24.36
C ILE A 406 -8.88 -6.02 -24.42
N CYS A 407 -9.18 -5.42 -23.28
CA CYS A 407 -10.03 -4.25 -23.19
C CYS A 407 -9.15 -3.05 -22.84
N ASN A 408 -9.09 -2.07 -23.73
CA ASN A 408 -8.38 -0.81 -23.53
C ASN A 408 -9.39 0.34 -23.45
N HIS A 409 -9.02 1.45 -22.82
CA HIS A 409 -9.87 2.63 -22.75
C HIS A 409 -9.06 3.92 -22.88
N ASP A 410 -9.70 4.95 -23.43
CA ASP A 410 -9.23 6.34 -23.48
C ASP A 410 -10.28 7.26 -22.85
N SER A 411 -9.96 8.55 -22.76
CA SER A 411 -10.93 9.58 -22.31
C SER A 411 -12.21 9.63 -23.14
N LYS A 412 -12.19 9.14 -24.39
CA LYS A 412 -13.29 9.23 -25.37
C LYS A 412 -13.91 7.90 -25.80
N GLY A 413 -13.45 6.76 -25.27
CA GLY A 413 -14.05 5.49 -25.63
C GLY A 413 -13.39 4.27 -24.99
N VAL A 414 -14.05 3.12 -25.15
CA VAL A 414 -13.56 1.81 -24.74
C VAL A 414 -13.43 0.93 -25.99
N TYR A 415 -12.32 0.21 -26.08
CA TYR A 415 -11.91 -0.55 -27.26
C TYR A 415 -11.61 -2.00 -26.88
N GLY A 416 -12.13 -2.92 -27.68
CA GLY A 416 -11.80 -4.33 -27.62
C GLY A 416 -10.77 -4.70 -28.69
N HIS A 417 -9.75 -5.44 -28.28
CA HIS A 417 -8.76 -6.04 -29.17
C HIS A 417 -8.66 -7.54 -28.93
N ALA A 418 -8.27 -8.30 -29.95
CA ALA A 418 -7.91 -9.70 -29.84
C ALA A 418 -6.53 -9.95 -30.43
N ILE A 419 -5.76 -10.80 -29.78
CA ILE A 419 -4.49 -11.31 -30.31
C ILE A 419 -4.79 -12.64 -30.99
N ASP A 420 -4.57 -12.71 -32.30
CA ASP A 420 -4.68 -13.95 -33.06
C ASP A 420 -3.48 -14.88 -32.78
N ALA A 421 -3.58 -16.17 -33.14
CA ALA A 421 -2.50 -17.16 -32.95
C ALA A 421 -1.18 -16.76 -33.64
N ASN A 422 -1.26 -15.90 -34.67
CA ASN A 422 -0.10 -15.33 -35.36
C ASN A 422 0.50 -14.09 -34.67
N GLN A 423 0.07 -13.77 -33.43
CA GLN A 423 0.46 -12.59 -32.65
C GLN A 423 0.14 -11.24 -33.32
N SER A 424 -0.77 -11.23 -34.30
CA SER A 424 -1.32 -10.00 -34.86
C SER A 424 -2.47 -9.48 -34.00
N LEU A 425 -2.47 -8.17 -33.75
CA LEU A 425 -3.56 -7.49 -33.05
C LEU A 425 -4.71 -7.21 -34.03
N GLU A 426 -5.92 -7.64 -33.67
CA GLU A 426 -7.15 -7.36 -34.39
C GLU A 426 -8.12 -6.55 -33.52
N ASP A 427 -8.69 -5.48 -34.07
CA ASP A 427 -9.75 -4.73 -33.39
C ASP A 427 -11.08 -5.49 -33.47
N THR A 428 -11.72 -5.73 -32.33
CA THR A 428 -12.96 -6.53 -32.25
C THR A 428 -14.21 -5.66 -32.17
N TRP A 429 -14.26 -4.73 -31.22
CA TRP A 429 -15.40 -3.86 -30.98
C TRP A 429 -14.94 -2.50 -30.44
N ILE A 430 -15.77 -1.46 -30.63
CA ILE A 430 -15.47 -0.09 -30.21
C ILE A 430 -16.73 0.56 -29.65
N ILE A 431 -16.62 1.13 -28.45
CA ILE A 431 -17.63 1.98 -27.82
C ILE A 431 -17.08 3.41 -27.81
N LYS A 432 -17.61 4.28 -28.68
CA LYS A 432 -17.24 5.69 -28.71
C LYS A 432 -18.21 6.51 -27.87
N PHE A 433 -17.67 7.42 -27.06
CA PHE A 433 -18.48 8.33 -26.26
C PHE A 433 -18.90 9.56 -27.07
N PRO A 434 -20.06 10.17 -26.75
CA PRO A 434 -20.44 11.47 -27.31
C PRO A 434 -19.39 12.56 -27.04
N GLU A 435 -19.33 13.60 -27.87
CA GLU A 435 -18.30 14.66 -27.75
C GLU A 435 -18.30 15.36 -26.37
N PHE A 436 -19.47 15.47 -25.75
CA PHE A 436 -19.68 16.13 -24.45
C PHE A 436 -19.48 15.20 -23.24
N GLU A 437 -19.23 13.91 -23.48
CA GLU A 437 -18.94 12.93 -22.44
C GLU A 437 -17.44 12.62 -22.40
N ASP A 438 -16.92 12.55 -21.19
CA ASP A 438 -15.56 12.11 -20.89
C ASP A 438 -15.61 10.91 -19.94
N LEU A 439 -14.64 9.99 -20.10
CA LEU A 439 -14.41 8.91 -19.13
C LEU A 439 -13.94 9.52 -17.81
N ALA A 440 -14.64 9.22 -16.72
CA ALA A 440 -14.26 9.64 -15.37
C ALA A 440 -13.56 8.53 -14.57
N ALA A 441 -14.05 7.30 -14.67
CA ALA A 441 -13.47 6.14 -13.97
C ALA A 441 -13.68 4.86 -14.76
N PHE A 442 -12.76 3.91 -14.63
CA PHE A 442 -12.83 2.57 -15.21
C PHE A 442 -12.33 1.55 -14.19
N ALA A 443 -13.05 0.45 -14.01
CA ALA A 443 -12.63 -0.66 -13.17
C ALA A 443 -12.99 -2.00 -13.82
N GLY A 444 -11.97 -2.79 -14.14
CA GLY A 444 -12.11 -4.18 -14.56
C GLY A 444 -12.19 -5.12 -13.35
N ARG A 445 -12.93 -6.23 -13.50
CA ARG A 445 -12.91 -7.31 -12.51
C ARG A 445 -11.51 -7.94 -12.47
N LYS A 446 -10.85 -7.88 -11.31
CA LYS A 446 -9.59 -8.60 -11.11
C LYS A 446 -9.86 -10.07 -10.79
N GLU A 447 -9.00 -10.95 -11.27
CA GLU A 447 -9.05 -12.36 -10.88
C GLU A 447 -8.70 -12.49 -9.40
N ALA A 448 -9.57 -13.19 -8.66
CA ALA A 448 -9.42 -13.42 -7.24
C ALA A 448 -10.03 -14.78 -6.89
N PRO A 449 -9.50 -15.48 -5.88
CA PRO A 449 -10.06 -16.74 -5.42
C PRO A 449 -11.51 -16.54 -4.95
N ILE A 450 -12.40 -17.41 -5.44
CA ILE A 450 -13.83 -17.38 -5.12
C ILE A 450 -14.11 -18.50 -4.12
N VAL A 451 -14.56 -18.14 -2.93
CA VAL A 451 -14.82 -19.11 -1.86
C VAL A 451 -16.27 -19.63 -1.90
N THR A 452 -17.23 -18.77 -2.23
CA THR A 452 -18.66 -19.08 -2.15
C THR A 452 -19.39 -18.67 -3.43
N LEU A 453 -20.18 -19.58 -4.00
CA LEU A 453 -20.95 -19.35 -5.23
C LEU A 453 -22.21 -18.48 -5.02
N GLY A 454 -22.73 -18.43 -3.80
CA GLY A 454 -23.96 -17.74 -3.48
C GLY A 454 -23.98 -17.28 -2.03
N GLN A 455 -24.82 -16.30 -1.76
CA GLN A 455 -25.06 -15.78 -0.42
C GLN A 455 -26.24 -16.50 0.22
N THR A 456 -26.03 -17.03 1.42
CA THR A 456 -27.08 -17.70 2.20
C THR A 456 -27.97 -16.66 2.90
N LEU A 457 -29.26 -16.67 2.61
CA LEU A 457 -30.28 -15.85 3.25
C LEU A 457 -30.68 -16.43 4.62
N GLY A 458 -31.32 -15.63 5.48
CA GLY A 458 -31.66 -16.05 6.84
C GLY A 458 -32.67 -17.20 6.94
N ASN A 459 -33.45 -17.45 5.88
CA ASN A 459 -34.32 -18.63 5.74
C ASN A 459 -33.58 -19.87 5.18
N ARG A 460 -32.24 -19.82 5.07
CA ARG A 460 -31.35 -20.86 4.51
C ARG A 460 -31.50 -21.11 3.01
N THR A 461 -32.18 -20.23 2.30
CA THR A 461 -32.14 -20.22 0.83
C THR A 461 -30.89 -19.49 0.34
N VAL A 462 -30.51 -19.68 -0.91
CA VAL A 462 -29.27 -19.17 -1.49
C VAL A 462 -29.60 -18.20 -2.62
N LEU A 463 -28.93 -17.05 -2.62
CA LEU A 463 -28.94 -16.11 -3.73
C LEU A 463 -27.64 -16.28 -4.51
N TYR A 464 -27.72 -16.75 -5.75
CA TYR A 464 -26.54 -17.07 -6.56
C TYR A 464 -25.91 -15.81 -7.14
N LYS A 465 -24.62 -15.63 -6.88
CA LYS A 465 -23.84 -14.48 -7.34
C LYS A 465 -23.61 -14.59 -8.85
N TYR A 466 -23.55 -13.45 -9.54
CA TYR A 466 -23.16 -13.42 -10.94
C TYR A 466 -21.63 -13.37 -11.07
N LEU A 467 -21.00 -14.50 -11.40
CA LEU A 467 -19.55 -14.68 -11.35
C LEU A 467 -18.85 -14.70 -12.72
N TYR A 468 -19.37 -13.96 -13.70
CA TYR A 468 -18.76 -13.88 -15.04
C TYR A 468 -17.38 -13.15 -15.00
N PRO A 469 -16.27 -13.76 -15.44
CA PRO A 469 -14.92 -13.18 -15.28
C PRO A 469 -14.67 -11.95 -16.13
N ASN A 470 -15.24 -11.89 -17.33
CA ASN A 470 -14.88 -10.89 -18.34
C ASN A 470 -15.78 -9.64 -18.25
N MET A 471 -15.80 -9.00 -17.08
CA MET A 471 -16.62 -7.81 -16.83
C MET A 471 -15.75 -6.59 -16.52
N ALA A 472 -16.17 -5.44 -17.03
CA ALA A 472 -15.64 -4.15 -16.62
C ALA A 472 -16.77 -3.13 -16.48
N SER A 473 -16.62 -2.22 -15.53
CA SER A 473 -17.52 -1.10 -15.33
C SER A 473 -16.79 0.20 -15.59
N TYR A 474 -17.49 1.17 -16.19
CA TYR A 474 -16.95 2.48 -16.48
C TYR A 474 -17.99 3.57 -16.25
N ILE A 475 -17.48 4.77 -15.97
CA ILE A 475 -18.29 5.96 -15.71
C ILE A 475 -17.99 7.01 -16.78
N THR A 476 -19.03 7.52 -17.43
CA THR A 476 -18.94 8.72 -18.27
C THR A 476 -19.65 9.89 -17.59
N VAL A 477 -19.09 11.09 -17.73
CA VAL A 477 -19.66 12.32 -17.18
C VAL A 477 -19.88 13.31 -18.32
N ASN A 478 -21.08 13.87 -18.37
CA ASN A 478 -21.41 14.98 -19.25
C ASN A 478 -21.28 16.30 -18.47
N LYS A 479 -20.26 17.09 -18.80
CA LYS A 479 -19.96 18.35 -18.12
C LYS A 479 -20.99 19.46 -18.37
N GLN A 480 -21.75 19.39 -19.46
CA GLN A 480 -22.76 20.41 -19.78
C GLN A 480 -24.05 20.22 -18.98
N THR A 481 -24.45 18.96 -18.78
CA THR A 481 -25.68 18.60 -18.06
C THR A 481 -25.43 18.20 -16.61
N SER A 482 -24.16 18.05 -16.20
CA SER A 482 -23.76 17.53 -14.89
C SER A 482 -24.40 16.16 -14.58
N THR A 483 -24.56 15.33 -15.62
CA THR A 483 -25.12 13.97 -15.54
C THR A 483 -24.02 12.94 -15.67
N MET A 484 -24.18 11.80 -15.01
CA MET A 484 -23.24 10.70 -15.04
C MET A 484 -23.93 9.41 -15.45
N TYR A 485 -23.26 8.63 -16.29
CA TYR A 485 -23.68 7.30 -16.71
C TYR A 485 -22.69 6.27 -16.17
N VAL A 486 -23.22 5.24 -15.52
CA VAL A 486 -22.45 4.11 -15.01
C VAL A 486 -22.85 2.89 -15.82
N ASN A 487 -21.88 2.30 -16.51
CA ASN A 487 -22.11 1.25 -17.49
C ASN A 487 -21.28 0.02 -17.14
N LEU A 488 -21.91 -1.15 -17.14
CA LEU A 488 -21.27 -2.46 -17.00
C LEU A 488 -21.27 -3.16 -18.36
N ILE A 489 -20.09 -3.60 -18.80
CA ILE A 489 -19.89 -4.25 -20.10
C ILE A 489 -19.19 -5.60 -19.98
N ASP A 490 -19.42 -6.44 -20.97
CA ASP A 490 -18.59 -7.62 -21.26
C ASP A 490 -17.34 -7.19 -22.03
N THR A 491 -16.16 -7.50 -21.50
CA THR A 491 -14.87 -7.11 -22.09
C THR A 491 -14.50 -7.91 -23.35
N ILE A 492 -15.18 -9.03 -23.62
CA ILE A 492 -14.93 -9.82 -24.83
C ILE A 492 -15.80 -9.37 -25.99
N THR A 493 -17.10 -9.19 -25.76
CA THR A 493 -18.06 -8.86 -26.82
C THR A 493 -18.38 -7.37 -26.94
N GLY A 494 -18.13 -6.57 -25.90
CA GLY A 494 -18.56 -5.17 -25.82
C GLY A 494 -20.05 -5.02 -25.51
N GLU A 495 -20.75 -6.09 -25.12
CA GLU A 495 -22.18 -6.04 -24.79
C GLU A 495 -22.42 -5.22 -23.51
N LEU A 496 -23.39 -4.31 -23.56
CA LEU A 496 -23.88 -3.58 -22.39
C LEU A 496 -24.79 -4.48 -21.54
N LEU A 497 -24.33 -4.80 -20.33
CA LEU A 497 -25.00 -5.65 -19.37
C LEU A 497 -25.94 -4.83 -18.46
N TYR A 498 -25.48 -3.67 -17.99
CA TYR A 498 -26.23 -2.77 -17.11
C TYR A 498 -25.85 -1.32 -17.36
N SER A 499 -26.79 -0.40 -17.21
CA SER A 499 -26.56 1.04 -17.31
C SER A 499 -27.44 1.79 -16.30
N GLN A 500 -26.86 2.79 -15.64
CA GLN A 500 -27.55 3.64 -14.68
C GLN A 500 -27.17 5.10 -14.89
N MET A 501 -28.17 5.99 -14.88
CA MET A 501 -27.99 7.43 -15.01
C MET A 501 -28.23 8.13 -13.68
N HIS A 502 -27.41 9.15 -13.37
CA HIS A 502 -27.55 10.06 -12.22
C HIS A 502 -27.70 11.49 -12.72
N GLU A 503 -28.75 12.19 -12.30
CA GLU A 503 -29.12 13.56 -12.74
C GLU A 503 -29.07 14.58 -11.58
N ASP A 504 -28.30 14.30 -10.55
CA ASP A 504 -28.29 14.98 -9.26
C ASP A 504 -27.21 16.09 -9.15
N LYS A 505 -26.88 16.72 -10.28
CA LYS A 505 -25.88 17.80 -10.40
C LYS A 505 -24.52 17.42 -9.81
N ILE A 506 -23.81 16.61 -10.58
CA ILE A 506 -22.51 16.06 -10.22
C ILE A 506 -21.43 17.11 -10.44
N ASP A 507 -20.54 17.21 -9.46
CA ASP A 507 -19.35 18.04 -9.56
C ASP A 507 -18.23 17.23 -10.23
N ALA A 508 -17.93 17.56 -11.49
CA ALA A 508 -16.90 16.88 -12.27
C ALA A 508 -15.47 17.29 -11.89
N ASP A 509 -15.30 18.34 -11.08
CA ASP A 509 -13.99 18.79 -10.60
C ASP A 509 -13.53 17.98 -9.38
N GLN A 510 -14.44 17.27 -8.70
CA GLN A 510 -14.11 16.34 -7.63
C GLN A 510 -13.75 14.95 -8.17
N PRO A 511 -12.88 14.20 -7.45
CA PRO A 511 -12.48 12.86 -7.87
C PRO A 511 -13.65 11.88 -7.90
N ILE A 512 -13.77 11.15 -9.02
CA ILE A 512 -14.71 10.05 -9.21
C ILE A 512 -13.92 8.75 -9.25
N ASN A 513 -14.24 7.83 -8.35
CA ASN A 513 -13.50 6.58 -8.21
C ASN A 513 -14.42 5.38 -8.37
N MET A 514 -13.84 4.25 -8.80
CA MET A 514 -14.57 2.98 -8.90
C MET A 514 -13.66 1.81 -8.51
N VAL A 515 -14.23 0.85 -7.79
CA VAL A 515 -13.60 -0.43 -7.49
C VAL A 515 -14.53 -1.57 -7.88
N PHE A 516 -13.96 -2.59 -8.51
CA PHE A 516 -14.70 -3.78 -8.96
C PHE A 516 -14.28 -4.98 -8.11
N GLY A 517 -15.23 -5.53 -7.36
CA GLY A 517 -15.06 -6.71 -6.51
C GLY A 517 -15.41 -8.02 -7.22
N GLU A 518 -15.85 -9.01 -6.46
CA GLU A 518 -16.12 -10.36 -7.00
C GLU A 518 -17.36 -10.40 -7.92
N TYR A 519 -18.49 -9.90 -7.42
CA TYR A 519 -19.80 -9.87 -8.11
C TYR A 519 -20.48 -8.50 -7.97
N TRP A 520 -19.73 -7.52 -7.51
CA TRP A 520 -20.24 -6.20 -7.16
C TRP A 520 -19.19 -5.16 -7.52
N PHE A 521 -19.62 -3.93 -7.70
CA PHE A 521 -18.73 -2.79 -7.84
C PHE A 521 -19.26 -1.62 -7.01
N VAL A 522 -18.34 -0.82 -6.49
CA VAL A 522 -18.65 0.39 -5.72
C VAL A 522 -17.99 1.55 -6.42
N TYR A 523 -18.73 2.64 -6.56
CA TYR A 523 -18.19 3.88 -7.09
C TYR A 523 -18.56 5.05 -6.19
N SER A 524 -17.71 6.06 -6.23
CA SER A 524 -17.84 7.27 -5.43
C SER A 524 -17.83 8.50 -6.32
N TYR A 525 -18.68 9.47 -6.01
CA TYR A 525 -18.75 10.75 -6.70
C TYR A 525 -19.28 11.83 -5.75
N PHE A 526 -18.93 13.09 -6.03
CA PHE A 526 -19.50 14.23 -5.31
C PHE A 526 -20.71 14.78 -6.06
N SER A 527 -21.76 15.10 -5.32
CA SER A 527 -23.00 15.60 -5.88
C SER A 527 -23.58 16.70 -5.02
N THR A 528 -24.17 17.71 -5.65
CA THR A 528 -24.70 18.90 -4.97
C THR A 528 -26.16 18.75 -4.53
N GLU A 529 -26.92 17.83 -5.14
CA GLU A 529 -28.32 17.55 -4.80
C GLU A 529 -28.49 16.11 -4.33
N PRO A 530 -29.32 15.81 -3.31
CA PRO A 530 -30.14 16.73 -2.53
C PRO A 530 -29.34 17.57 -1.52
N VAL A 531 -28.13 17.13 -1.16
CA VAL A 531 -27.21 17.80 -0.22
C VAL A 531 -25.81 17.69 -0.81
N PRO A 532 -24.96 18.74 -0.72
CA PRO A 532 -23.58 18.71 -1.20
C PRO A 532 -22.72 17.78 -0.34
N GLU A 533 -22.67 16.52 -0.71
CA GLU A 533 -21.95 15.46 0.01
C GLU A 533 -21.33 14.45 -0.96
N GLN A 534 -20.30 13.76 -0.48
CA GLN A 534 -19.73 12.61 -1.17
C GLN A 534 -20.73 11.45 -1.12
N LYS A 535 -20.96 10.79 -2.25
CA LYS A 535 -21.84 9.62 -2.35
C LYS A 535 -21.03 8.37 -2.67
N LEU A 536 -21.42 7.27 -2.05
CA LEU A 536 -20.95 5.92 -2.32
C LEU A 536 -22.12 5.09 -2.81
N VAL A 537 -22.03 4.54 -4.02
CA VAL A 537 -23.07 3.67 -4.58
C VAL A 537 -22.52 2.27 -4.76
N THR A 538 -23.22 1.30 -4.20
CA THR A 538 -22.91 -0.12 -4.31
C THR A 538 -23.88 -0.76 -5.29
N VAL A 539 -23.34 -1.55 -6.22
CA VAL A 539 -24.10 -2.31 -7.20
C VAL A 539 -23.72 -3.78 -7.06
N GLU A 540 -24.70 -4.64 -6.81
CA GLU A 540 -24.53 -6.09 -6.64
C GLU A 540 -25.19 -6.83 -7.80
N LEU A 541 -24.51 -7.86 -8.32
CA LEU A 541 -24.90 -8.63 -9.49
C LEU A 541 -25.23 -10.08 -9.08
N TYR A 542 -26.42 -10.54 -9.43
CA TYR A 542 -26.90 -11.91 -9.16
C TYR A 542 -27.35 -12.59 -10.45
N GLU A 543 -27.40 -13.93 -10.46
CA GLU A 543 -27.99 -14.66 -11.60
C GLU A 543 -29.50 -14.38 -11.69
N SER A 544 -30.19 -14.51 -10.56
CA SER A 544 -31.59 -14.16 -10.35
C SER A 544 -31.76 -13.49 -8.99
N LEU A 545 -32.81 -12.67 -8.85
CA LEU A 545 -33.22 -12.13 -7.55
C LEU A 545 -34.15 -13.09 -6.80
N GLU A 546 -34.63 -14.15 -7.46
CA GLU A 546 -35.40 -15.20 -6.80
C GLU A 546 -34.46 -16.15 -6.03
N ALA A 547 -34.85 -16.48 -4.81
CA ALA A 547 -34.05 -17.33 -3.95
C ALA A 547 -34.03 -18.79 -4.46
N ASN A 548 -32.88 -19.45 -4.36
CA ASN A 548 -32.59 -20.80 -4.87
C ASN A 548 -32.76 -20.98 -6.39
N GLU A 549 -32.83 -19.90 -7.16
CA GLU A 549 -32.85 -19.98 -8.61
C GLU A 549 -31.44 -19.81 -9.18
N ARG A 550 -30.91 -20.88 -9.77
CA ARG A 550 -29.64 -20.87 -10.50
C ARG A 550 -29.92 -21.02 -11.98
N ILE A 551 -29.45 -20.07 -12.77
CA ILE A 551 -29.63 -20.05 -14.23
C ILE A 551 -28.45 -20.76 -14.90
N SER A 552 -27.26 -20.71 -14.29
CA SER A 552 -26.08 -21.43 -14.75
C SER A 552 -26.19 -22.95 -14.53
N THR A 553 -25.85 -23.74 -15.55
CA THR A 553 -25.79 -25.21 -15.47
C THR A 553 -24.34 -25.70 -15.35
N ASP A 554 -24.09 -26.67 -14.46
CA ASP A 554 -22.74 -27.16 -14.09
C ASP A 554 -21.92 -27.82 -15.22
N SER A 555 -22.53 -28.14 -16.37
CA SER A 555 -21.94 -29.01 -17.39
C SER A 555 -21.56 -28.34 -18.71
N GLU A 556 -21.79 -27.04 -18.88
CA GLU A 556 -21.47 -26.36 -20.15
C GLU A 556 -20.13 -25.64 -20.07
N GLN A 557 -19.19 -26.01 -20.95
CA GLN A 557 -18.08 -25.12 -21.27
C GLN A 557 -18.67 -23.85 -21.87
N ILE A 558 -18.72 -22.80 -21.05
CA ILE A 558 -19.26 -21.50 -21.43
C ILE A 558 -18.36 -20.94 -22.53
N ASN A 559 -18.95 -20.67 -23.71
CA ASN A 559 -18.24 -19.97 -24.78
C ASN A 559 -18.49 -18.47 -24.62
N PRO A 560 -17.50 -17.67 -24.17
CA PRO A 560 -17.66 -16.25 -23.90
C PRO A 560 -18.09 -15.42 -25.12
N LEU A 561 -17.93 -15.94 -26.34
CA LEU A 561 -18.32 -15.24 -27.57
C LEU A 561 -19.81 -15.40 -27.91
N ARG A 562 -20.54 -16.27 -27.22
CA ARG A 562 -21.99 -16.38 -27.35
C ARG A 562 -22.67 -15.44 -26.35
N SER A 563 -23.90 -15.05 -26.61
CA SER A 563 -24.65 -14.23 -25.65
C SER A 563 -24.90 -15.04 -24.37
N HIS A 564 -24.59 -14.43 -23.22
CA HIS A 564 -24.84 -14.99 -21.90
C HIS A 564 -26.07 -14.34 -21.27
N HIS A 565 -26.65 -15.02 -20.28
CA HIS A 565 -27.71 -14.43 -19.48
C HIS A 565 -27.22 -13.17 -18.77
N LYS A 566 -28.03 -12.10 -18.81
CA LYS A 566 -27.70 -10.81 -18.18
C LYS A 566 -27.85 -10.89 -16.67
N PRO A 567 -27.00 -10.20 -15.89
CA PRO A 567 -27.13 -10.19 -14.45
C PRO A 567 -28.43 -9.50 -14.01
N ALA A 568 -29.03 -10.03 -12.95
CA ALA A 568 -30.03 -9.30 -12.19
C ALA A 568 -29.31 -8.34 -11.22
N VAL A 569 -29.60 -7.05 -11.35
CA VAL A 569 -28.82 -5.99 -10.69
C VAL A 569 -29.66 -5.29 -9.63
N ILE A 570 -29.05 -5.05 -8.48
CA ILE A 570 -29.58 -4.18 -7.43
C ILE A 570 -28.55 -3.11 -7.07
N SER A 571 -29.02 -1.93 -6.70
CA SER A 571 -28.14 -0.81 -6.33
C SER A 571 -28.67 -0.03 -5.13
N LYS A 572 -27.73 0.49 -4.32
CA LYS A 572 -28.03 1.40 -3.20
C LYS A 572 -26.97 2.49 -3.08
N ALA A 573 -27.42 3.68 -2.73
CA ALA A 573 -26.57 4.83 -2.46
C ALA A 573 -26.43 5.09 -0.96
N TYR A 574 -25.28 5.62 -0.57
CA TYR A 574 -24.92 6.05 0.78
C TYR A 574 -24.24 7.41 0.71
N PHE A 575 -24.38 8.20 1.77
CA PHE A 575 -23.68 9.44 1.97
C PHE A 575 -22.44 9.22 2.82
N PHE A 576 -21.37 9.90 2.46
CA PHE A 576 -20.08 9.87 3.13
C PHE A 576 -19.62 11.33 3.40
N PRO A 577 -19.09 11.63 4.59
CA PRO A 577 -18.88 13.02 5.03
C PRO A 577 -17.68 13.71 4.36
N GLU A 578 -16.67 12.97 3.90
CA GLU A 578 -15.44 13.54 3.33
C GLU A 578 -15.26 13.20 1.85
N ILE A 579 -14.47 14.01 1.14
CA ILE A 579 -14.15 13.75 -0.27
C ILE A 579 -13.15 12.60 -0.36
N ILE A 580 -13.50 11.58 -1.15
CA ILE A 580 -12.68 10.38 -1.35
C ILE A 580 -11.79 10.61 -2.58
N GLN A 581 -10.49 10.74 -2.37
CA GLN A 581 -9.50 10.94 -3.43
C GLN A 581 -9.28 9.66 -4.23
N ARG A 582 -9.13 8.51 -3.56
CA ARG A 582 -8.93 7.20 -4.20
C ARG A 582 -9.60 6.07 -3.43
N MET A 583 -9.86 4.97 -4.15
CA MET A 583 -10.39 3.74 -3.57
C MET A 583 -9.59 2.52 -4.03
N SER A 584 -9.41 1.57 -3.12
CA SER A 584 -8.77 0.28 -3.40
C SER A 584 -9.47 -0.85 -2.64
N LEU A 585 -9.26 -2.10 -3.06
CA LEU A 585 -9.82 -3.28 -2.39
C LEU A 585 -8.73 -4.05 -1.67
N SER A 586 -9.03 -4.56 -0.48
CA SER A 586 -8.13 -5.45 0.22
C SER A 586 -7.97 -6.79 -0.48
N GLN A 587 -6.72 -7.26 -0.54
CA GLN A 587 -6.34 -8.54 -1.12
C GLN A 587 -5.82 -9.49 -0.05
N THR A 588 -6.27 -10.74 -0.14
CA THR A 588 -5.85 -11.86 0.72
C THR A 588 -5.70 -13.12 -0.12
N ILE A 589 -4.94 -14.10 0.38
CA ILE A 589 -4.48 -15.25 -0.42
C ILE A 589 -5.64 -16.11 -0.91
N PHE A 590 -6.65 -16.34 -0.07
CA PHE A 590 -7.78 -17.22 -0.35
C PHE A 590 -9.11 -16.49 -0.52
N GLY A 591 -9.17 -15.19 -0.19
CA GLY A 591 -10.39 -14.38 -0.33
C GLY A 591 -11.53 -14.83 0.60
N ILE A 592 -11.20 -15.46 1.73
CA ILE A 592 -12.15 -15.91 2.77
C ILE A 592 -12.51 -14.74 3.69
N THR A 593 -11.54 -13.89 4.03
CA THR A 593 -11.80 -12.72 4.87
C THR A 593 -12.77 -11.75 4.20
N SER A 594 -13.45 -10.92 4.99
CA SER A 594 -14.39 -9.93 4.45
C SER A 594 -13.63 -8.92 3.58
N LYS A 595 -14.17 -8.61 2.40
CA LYS A 595 -13.56 -7.60 1.53
C LYS A 595 -13.78 -6.21 2.13
N THR A 596 -12.72 -5.44 2.25
CA THR A 596 -12.75 -4.05 2.69
C THR A 596 -12.38 -3.13 1.55
N ILE A 597 -13.06 -1.99 1.51
CA ILE A 597 -12.80 -0.90 0.58
C ILE A 597 -11.96 0.12 1.35
N ILE A 598 -10.74 0.33 0.89
CA ILE A 598 -9.80 1.27 1.46
C ILE A 598 -10.05 2.61 0.77
N LEU A 599 -10.20 3.67 1.56
CA LEU A 599 -10.53 5.01 1.13
C LEU A 599 -9.39 5.94 1.54
N GLU A 600 -8.81 6.62 0.56
CA GLU A 600 -7.88 7.72 0.76
C GLU A 600 -8.67 9.03 0.66
N LEU A 601 -8.65 9.82 1.72
CA LEU A 601 -9.43 11.06 1.86
C LEU A 601 -8.62 12.27 1.43
N LYS A 602 -9.28 13.36 1.04
CA LYS A 602 -8.62 14.60 0.58
C LYS A 602 -7.67 15.22 1.63
N ASN A 603 -7.90 14.97 2.92
CA ASN A 603 -7.03 15.42 4.01
C ASN A 603 -5.76 14.56 4.18
N GLY A 604 -5.56 13.52 3.36
CA GLY A 604 -4.45 12.58 3.44
C GLY A 604 -4.67 11.43 4.44
N GLN A 605 -5.81 11.38 5.12
CA GLN A 605 -6.13 10.25 5.98
C GLN A 605 -6.55 9.05 5.15
N ILE A 606 -6.16 7.86 5.62
CA ILE A 606 -6.60 6.60 5.02
C ILE A 606 -7.51 5.90 6.01
N THR A 607 -8.70 5.52 5.54
CA THR A 607 -9.67 4.74 6.30
C THR A 607 -10.11 3.53 5.48
N PHE A 608 -10.80 2.58 6.10
CA PHE A 608 -11.37 1.45 5.38
C PHE A 608 -12.79 1.16 5.85
N LEU A 609 -13.58 0.62 4.93
CA LEU A 609 -14.96 0.26 5.14
C LEU A 609 -15.19 -1.19 4.71
N SER A 610 -15.78 -2.01 5.59
CA SER A 610 -16.18 -3.36 5.19
C SER A 610 -17.29 -3.31 4.13
N LYS A 611 -17.18 -4.18 3.12
CA LYS A 611 -18.22 -4.35 2.08
C LYS A 611 -19.57 -4.74 2.68
N ASP A 612 -19.58 -5.38 3.85
CA ASP A 612 -20.83 -5.76 4.52
C ASP A 612 -21.66 -4.53 4.90
N ILE A 613 -21.01 -3.39 5.18
CA ILE A 613 -21.66 -2.09 5.45
C ILE A 613 -22.33 -1.54 4.19
N LEU A 614 -21.69 -1.70 3.03
CA LEU A 614 -22.18 -1.26 1.72
C LEU A 614 -22.94 -2.37 0.98
N SER A 615 -24.03 -2.89 1.55
CA SER A 615 -24.85 -3.90 0.85
C SER A 615 -26.09 -3.31 0.16
N ALA A 616 -26.26 -3.64 -1.12
CA ALA A 616 -27.39 -3.17 -1.93
C ALA A 616 -28.74 -3.76 -1.48
N ARG A 617 -28.73 -4.87 -0.73
CA ARG A 617 -29.95 -5.53 -0.24
C ARG A 617 -30.50 -4.94 1.04
N ARG A 618 -29.81 -3.99 1.67
CA ARG A 618 -30.26 -3.41 2.94
C ARG A 618 -31.59 -2.67 2.75
N VAL A 619 -32.49 -2.90 3.70
CA VAL A 619 -33.78 -2.21 3.81
C VAL A 619 -33.89 -1.54 5.17
N GLU A 620 -34.75 -0.53 5.27
CA GLU A 620 -35.05 0.11 6.56
C GLU A 620 -35.48 -0.93 7.60
N GLU A 621 -35.11 -0.72 8.86
CA GLU A 621 -35.38 -1.68 9.94
C GLU A 621 -36.88 -2.03 10.07
N SER A 622 -37.75 -1.05 9.81
CA SER A 622 -39.21 -1.20 9.82
C SER A 622 -39.73 -2.20 8.77
N LYS A 623 -38.98 -2.40 7.69
CA LYS A 623 -39.30 -3.29 6.57
C LYS A 623 -38.57 -4.62 6.66
N MET A 624 -37.64 -4.79 7.61
CA MET A 624 -36.91 -6.04 7.78
C MET A 624 -37.80 -7.14 8.36
N THR A 625 -37.85 -8.27 7.68
CA THR A 625 -38.52 -9.49 8.14
C THR A 625 -37.69 -10.16 9.24
N ASN A 626 -38.31 -11.02 10.05
CA ASN A 626 -37.59 -11.83 11.03
C ASN A 626 -36.53 -12.75 10.40
N ASP A 627 -36.73 -13.15 9.14
CA ASP A 627 -35.74 -13.95 8.41
C ASP A 627 -34.57 -13.07 7.93
N ASP A 628 -34.82 -11.84 7.47
CA ASP A 628 -33.76 -10.89 7.10
C ASP A 628 -32.84 -10.60 8.30
N LYS A 629 -33.42 -10.47 9.50
CA LYS A 629 -32.66 -10.27 10.76
C LYS A 629 -31.82 -11.49 11.18
N LYS A 630 -32.07 -12.68 10.62
CA LYS A 630 -31.26 -13.88 10.89
C LYS A 630 -30.06 -14.01 9.94
N GLU A 631 -30.02 -13.23 8.86
CA GLU A 631 -28.90 -13.28 7.95
C GLU A 631 -27.61 -12.76 8.62
N PHE A 632 -26.49 -13.38 8.29
CA PHE A 632 -25.18 -13.03 8.85
C PHE A 632 -24.83 -11.58 8.52
N MET A 633 -24.49 -10.78 9.54
CA MET A 633 -24.13 -9.37 9.41
C MET A 633 -25.20 -8.49 8.73
N ALA A 634 -26.46 -8.92 8.73
CA ALA A 634 -27.57 -8.12 8.23
C ALA A 634 -27.82 -6.92 9.15
N MET A 635 -27.63 -5.72 8.61
CA MET A 635 -27.90 -4.46 9.30
C MET A 635 -28.98 -3.70 8.52
N PRO A 636 -29.78 -2.87 9.20
CA PRO A 636 -30.73 -2.02 8.52
C PRO A 636 -30.03 -1.02 7.60
N TYR A 637 -30.75 -0.55 6.59
CA TYR A 637 -30.28 0.52 5.72
C TYR A 637 -30.20 1.83 6.51
N ILE A 638 -28.99 2.34 6.63
CA ILE A 638 -28.67 3.66 7.16
C ILE A 638 -27.94 4.39 6.03
N SER A 639 -28.52 5.48 5.54
CA SER A 639 -27.99 6.19 4.37
C SER A 639 -26.68 6.92 4.66
N MET A 640 -26.50 7.43 5.88
CA MET A 640 -25.28 8.13 6.29
C MET A 640 -24.28 7.16 6.89
N ILE A 641 -23.06 7.14 6.36
CA ILE A 641 -21.95 6.36 6.92
C ILE A 641 -21.11 7.32 7.76
N PRO A 642 -21.08 7.17 9.10
CA PRO A 642 -20.24 8.01 9.94
C PRO A 642 -18.77 7.65 9.72
N LEU A 643 -17.91 8.67 9.73
CA LEU A 643 -16.47 8.46 9.85
C LEU A 643 -16.18 7.96 11.27
N ASN A 644 -15.41 6.88 11.38
CA ASN A 644 -15.01 6.31 12.65
C ASN A 644 -13.49 6.34 12.76
N ASP A 645 -12.98 7.12 13.71
CA ASP A 645 -11.54 7.32 13.94
C ASP A 645 -10.81 6.00 14.24
N HIS A 646 -11.50 4.97 14.73
CA HIS A 646 -10.90 3.64 14.95
C HIS A 646 -10.53 2.90 13.65
N PHE A 647 -11.11 3.27 12.51
CA PHE A 647 -10.79 2.69 11.21
C PHE A 647 -9.83 3.56 10.39
N VAL A 648 -9.37 4.69 10.94
CA VAL A 648 -8.35 5.54 10.30
C VAL A 648 -6.97 4.94 10.56
N ILE A 649 -6.39 4.30 9.54
CA ILE A 649 -5.12 3.57 9.67
C ILE A 649 -3.92 4.50 9.76
N SER A 650 -4.02 5.70 9.18
CA SER A 650 -2.98 6.72 9.25
C SER A 650 -2.88 7.41 10.62
N HIS A 651 -3.84 7.16 11.54
CA HIS A 651 -3.90 7.75 12.90
C HIS A 651 -3.46 9.23 12.95
N SER A 652 -2.26 9.54 13.45
CA SER A 652 -1.70 10.90 13.55
C SER A 652 -0.68 11.25 12.47
N ARG A 653 -0.38 10.35 11.54
CA ARG A 653 0.53 10.60 10.43
C ARG A 653 -0.15 11.49 9.38
N THR A 654 0.57 12.52 8.96
CA THR A 654 0.17 13.41 7.87
C THR A 654 0.80 12.91 6.57
N LEU A 655 -0.01 12.39 5.67
CA LEU A 655 0.42 11.90 4.35
C LEU A 655 0.21 13.01 3.31
N LEU A 656 1.21 13.24 2.46
CA LEU A 656 1.07 14.13 1.31
C LEU A 656 0.80 13.34 0.02
N LEU A 657 -0.34 13.67 -0.59
CA LEU A 657 -0.89 13.01 -1.76
C LEU A 657 -0.22 13.54 -3.03
N GLY A 658 0.71 12.77 -3.62
CA GLY A 658 1.26 13.09 -4.93
C GLY A 658 0.23 12.91 -6.05
N ASP A 659 0.39 13.65 -7.16
CA ASP A 659 -0.49 13.55 -8.33
C ASP A 659 -0.58 12.10 -8.85
N ASN A 660 0.56 11.41 -8.89
CA ASN A 660 0.70 10.02 -9.34
C ASN A 660 0.61 8.99 -8.21
N ALA A 661 0.15 9.39 -7.02
CA ALA A 661 0.05 8.47 -5.90
C ALA A 661 -0.89 7.27 -6.21
N LYS A 662 -0.65 6.14 -5.56
CA LYS A 662 -1.33 4.87 -5.80
C LYS A 662 -1.63 4.21 -4.47
N LEU A 663 -2.92 3.94 -4.24
CA LEU A 663 -3.39 3.17 -3.11
C LEU A 663 -3.50 1.70 -3.47
N VAL A 664 -2.63 0.87 -2.90
CA VAL A 664 -2.52 -0.54 -3.23
C VAL A 664 -2.62 -1.44 -2.02
N SER A 665 -3.06 -2.67 -2.26
CA SER A 665 -3.15 -3.70 -1.24
C SER A 665 -2.57 -5.00 -1.78
N THR A 666 -1.84 -5.71 -0.92
CA THR A 666 -1.26 -7.01 -1.22
C THR A 666 -1.61 -8.01 -0.13
N ALA A 667 -1.79 -9.27 -0.52
CA ALA A 667 -2.05 -10.36 0.40
C ALA A 667 -0.80 -10.70 1.21
N THR A 668 -0.96 -11.17 2.44
CA THR A 668 0.13 -11.77 3.24
C THR A 668 -0.05 -13.27 3.34
N ASN A 669 0.93 -14.03 3.86
CA ASN A 669 0.80 -15.48 4.08
C ASN A 669 -0.36 -15.87 5.03
N LEU A 670 -0.92 -14.89 5.74
CA LEU A 670 -2.06 -15.06 6.63
C LEU A 670 -3.32 -14.51 5.98
N GLU A 671 -4.40 -15.30 5.98
CA GLU A 671 -5.66 -14.92 5.35
C GLU A 671 -6.36 -13.77 6.08
N SER A 672 -6.17 -13.67 7.40
CA SER A 672 -6.69 -12.59 8.22
C SER A 672 -5.99 -11.24 8.04
N THR A 673 -4.84 -11.19 7.37
CA THR A 673 -3.99 -9.99 7.27
C THR A 673 -3.75 -9.56 5.83
N SER A 674 -3.96 -8.27 5.57
CA SER A 674 -3.65 -7.64 4.29
C SER A 674 -2.76 -6.42 4.53
N VAL A 675 -1.78 -6.19 3.65
CA VAL A 675 -0.98 -4.96 3.70
C VAL A 675 -1.61 -3.95 2.77
N VAL A 676 -1.68 -2.71 3.24
CA VAL A 676 -2.12 -1.54 2.47
C VAL A 676 -0.96 -0.56 2.42
N CYS A 677 -0.64 -0.11 1.22
CA CYS A 677 0.35 0.93 1.00
C CYS A 677 -0.25 2.07 0.19
N ASP A 678 -0.02 3.30 0.64
CA ASP A 678 -0.10 4.49 -0.19
C ASP A 678 1.31 4.82 -0.69
N ILE A 679 1.45 4.91 -2.02
CA ILE A 679 2.73 5.07 -2.71
C ILE A 679 2.61 6.28 -3.61
N GLY A 680 3.30 7.36 -3.28
CA GLY A 680 3.23 8.60 -4.02
C GLY A 680 4.45 9.48 -3.83
N HIS A 681 4.20 10.70 -3.33
CA HIS A 681 5.28 11.56 -2.86
C HIS A 681 5.82 11.05 -1.52
N ASP A 682 4.91 10.74 -0.58
CA ASP A 682 5.23 9.92 0.58
C ASP A 682 4.98 8.44 0.29
N ILE A 683 5.63 7.58 1.07
CA ILE A 683 5.27 6.17 1.13
C ILE A 683 4.75 5.89 2.54
N PHE A 684 3.59 5.27 2.63
CA PHE A 684 3.03 4.78 3.88
C PHE A 684 2.55 3.35 3.69
N CYS A 685 2.91 2.44 4.59
CA CYS A 685 2.38 1.09 4.60
C CYS A 685 1.92 0.70 6.00
N SER A 686 0.83 -0.06 6.06
CA SER A 686 0.27 -0.59 7.30
C SER A 686 -0.45 -1.92 7.05
N LYS A 687 -0.61 -2.71 8.12
CA LYS A 687 -1.36 -3.97 8.10
C LYS A 687 -2.80 -3.72 8.53
N ILE A 688 -3.75 -4.24 7.77
CA ILE A 688 -5.17 -4.23 8.13
C ILE A 688 -5.68 -5.65 8.37
N TYR A 689 -6.68 -5.75 9.25
CA TYR A 689 -7.31 -7.01 9.64
C TYR A 689 -8.83 -6.93 9.39
N PRO A 690 -9.31 -7.14 8.15
CA PRO A 690 -10.70 -6.89 7.78
C PRO A 690 -11.75 -7.56 8.67
N SER A 691 -11.53 -8.83 9.02
CA SER A 691 -12.38 -9.63 9.91
C SER A 691 -11.76 -9.85 11.30
N GLY A 692 -10.74 -9.07 11.66
CA GLY A 692 -9.86 -9.33 12.81
C GLY A 692 -8.87 -10.48 12.56
N GLN A 693 -7.93 -10.65 13.49
CA GLN A 693 -6.91 -11.70 13.44
C GLN A 693 -7.50 -13.02 13.93
N PHE A 694 -7.87 -13.91 13.00
CA PHE A 694 -8.38 -15.25 13.34
C PHE A 694 -7.37 -16.38 13.11
N ASP A 695 -6.28 -16.12 12.37
CA ASP A 695 -5.21 -17.10 12.13
C ASP A 695 -4.05 -17.00 13.13
N ILE A 696 -4.02 -15.95 13.94
CA ILE A 696 -3.03 -15.73 15.00
C ILE A 696 -3.76 -15.70 16.35
N MET A 697 -3.14 -16.26 17.39
CA MET A 697 -3.61 -16.09 18.76
C MET A 697 -3.39 -14.64 19.22
N SER A 698 -4.32 -14.09 19.98
CA SER A 698 -4.19 -12.73 20.54
C SER A 698 -2.86 -12.55 21.29
N PRO A 699 -2.14 -11.42 21.12
CA PRO A 699 -0.93 -11.12 21.89
C PRO A 699 -1.17 -11.16 23.41
N SER A 700 -2.37 -10.78 23.85
CA SER A 700 -2.82 -10.78 25.24
C SER A 700 -3.32 -12.14 25.76
N PHE A 701 -3.00 -13.26 25.10
CA PHE A 701 -3.51 -14.56 25.49
C PHE A 701 -2.99 -15.01 26.87
N GLU A 702 -3.89 -15.36 27.78
CA GLU A 702 -3.57 -15.64 29.19
C GLU A 702 -2.98 -17.06 29.42
N LYS A 703 -1.83 -17.36 28.79
CA LYS A 703 -1.13 -18.66 28.85
C LYS A 703 -0.95 -19.17 30.29
N GLY A 704 -0.63 -18.27 31.22
CA GLY A 704 -0.43 -18.61 32.63
C GLY A 704 -1.67 -19.17 33.33
N LYS A 705 -2.85 -18.57 33.08
CA LYS A 705 -4.12 -19.06 33.67
C LYS A 705 -4.51 -20.43 33.12
N LEU A 706 -4.28 -20.66 31.82
CA LEU A 706 -4.51 -21.96 31.18
C LEU A 706 -3.65 -23.05 31.82
N ILE A 707 -2.33 -22.82 31.91
CA ILE A 707 -1.39 -23.79 32.50
C ILE A 707 -1.72 -24.06 33.97
N ALA A 708 -2.03 -23.03 34.75
CA ALA A 708 -2.41 -23.18 36.15
C ALA A 708 -3.68 -24.04 36.31
N THR A 709 -4.68 -23.83 35.45
CA THR A 709 -5.93 -24.60 35.47
C THR A 709 -5.67 -26.07 35.14
N ILE A 710 -4.85 -26.36 34.13
CA ILE A 710 -4.45 -27.72 33.77
C ILE A 710 -3.75 -28.39 34.95
N ALA A 711 -2.79 -27.71 35.59
CA ALA A 711 -2.06 -28.24 36.74
C ALA A 711 -2.99 -28.56 37.93
N ILE A 712 -3.93 -27.66 38.23
CA ILE A 712 -4.94 -27.85 39.28
C ILE A 712 -5.80 -29.08 38.97
N LEU A 713 -6.31 -29.21 37.74
CA LEU A 713 -7.12 -30.35 37.32
C LEU A 713 -6.35 -31.68 37.44
N VAL A 714 -5.08 -31.71 37.01
CA VAL A 714 -4.22 -32.91 37.14
C VAL A 714 -4.04 -33.31 38.60
N ILE A 715 -3.75 -32.34 39.48
CA ILE A 715 -3.60 -32.57 40.93
C ILE A 715 -4.90 -33.12 41.52
N VAL A 716 -6.04 -32.49 41.19
CA VAL A 716 -7.36 -32.92 41.66
C VAL A 716 -7.67 -34.35 41.19
N CYS A 717 -7.46 -34.66 39.92
CA CYS A 717 -7.66 -36.00 39.38
C CYS A 717 -6.73 -37.04 40.02
N TYR A 718 -5.46 -36.68 40.24
CA TYR A 718 -4.48 -37.56 40.88
C TYR A 718 -4.91 -37.98 42.29
N PHE A 719 -5.46 -37.04 43.09
CA PHE A 719 -5.94 -37.33 44.43
C PHE A 719 -7.34 -37.96 44.47
N LEU A 720 -8.25 -37.59 43.56
CA LEU A 720 -9.61 -38.14 43.52
C LEU A 720 -9.63 -39.59 43.05
N ARG A 721 -8.80 -39.97 42.06
CA ARG A 721 -8.80 -41.32 41.47
C ARG A 721 -8.66 -42.44 42.51
N PRO A 722 -7.63 -42.47 43.38
CA PRO A 722 -7.50 -43.54 44.36
C PRO A 722 -8.63 -43.53 45.41
N SER A 723 -9.13 -42.35 45.78
CA SER A 723 -10.24 -42.23 46.72
C SER A 723 -11.54 -42.84 46.17
N VAL A 724 -11.85 -42.54 44.90
CA VAL A 724 -13.03 -43.06 44.21
C VAL A 724 -12.88 -44.57 43.94
N GLU A 725 -11.71 -45.04 43.50
CA GLU A 725 -11.44 -46.47 43.28
C GLU A 725 -11.58 -47.26 44.59
N ALA A 726 -11.02 -46.75 45.70
CA ALA A 726 -11.17 -47.36 47.01
C ALA A 726 -12.63 -47.36 47.50
N ALA A 727 -13.35 -46.25 47.34
CA ALA A 727 -14.76 -46.15 47.72
C ALA A 727 -15.64 -47.09 46.89
N LYS A 728 -15.39 -47.20 45.58
CA LYS A 728 -16.09 -48.12 44.67
C LYS A 728 -15.80 -49.58 45.02
N LEU A 729 -14.53 -49.91 45.31
CA LEU A 729 -14.14 -51.25 45.75
C LEU A 729 -14.85 -51.61 47.07
N LYS A 730 -14.77 -50.75 48.11
CA LYS A 730 -15.45 -51.00 49.39
C LYS A 730 -16.96 -51.23 49.21
N ARG A 731 -17.63 -50.39 48.41
CA ARG A 731 -19.05 -50.56 48.07
C ARG A 731 -19.34 -51.87 47.33
N SER A 732 -18.52 -52.21 46.33
CA SER A 732 -18.69 -53.44 45.55
C SER A 732 -18.49 -54.70 46.39
N TRP A 733 -17.60 -54.66 47.37
CA TRP A 733 -17.31 -55.79 48.27
C TRP A 733 -18.19 -55.80 49.52
N LEU A 734 -19.12 -54.83 49.65
CA LEU A 734 -19.98 -54.64 50.84
C LEU A 734 -19.19 -54.54 52.16
N VAL A 735 -17.92 -54.16 52.08
CA VAL A 735 -17.06 -53.95 53.25
C VAL A 735 -17.36 -52.55 53.76
N ARG A 736 -17.97 -52.49 54.95
CA ARG A 736 -18.39 -51.24 55.59
C ARG A 736 -17.20 -50.41 56.06
#